data_AF-A0A1I7GHS7-F1
#
_entry.id   AF-A0A1I7GHS7-F1
#
_cell.length_a   1.000
_cell.length_b   1.000
_cell.length_c   1.000
_cell.angle_alpha   90.00
_cell.angle_beta   90.00
_cell.angle_gamma   90.00
#
_symmetry.space_group_name_H-M   'P 1'
#
loop_
_entity.id
_entity.type
_entity.pdbx_description
1 polymer ?
#
loop_
_entity_poly.entity_id
_entity_poly.type
_entity_poly.pdbx_seq_one_letter_code
_entity_poly.pdbx_strand_id
1 'polypeptide(L)'
;MGRNKKISEKTIAAALIASMVVIPGINTTAVSYLSNAASTSTVTAGKVATSSKVFVVESKGDLETAYAEWQGVSNATGYNVYYKASGEEDNKYKQIDNELIRQYSSYFRADVIGLKEGNYTLKIVPIINGSEDKEKAAVTDSLSVKANNREGFAFSKESPNGTASGGYNDDGTVPSNAEIIYVTKDTANTVTNDVVTNSKGTKTTCVGLTNILAARQKGYDKTPLIIRMVGEVKASDISGLNSSGYIQLKGCYNVTFEGVGEDATANGWGFLIRDVNNLELRNIGVMLFPDDGISLDTNNTNVWVHNNDIFYGTAGSDKDQAKGDGSTDVKGKSDYVTVSYNHYYDSGKCSLCGMGDSEEFHVTYHHNWFDHSDSRHPRIRVGTVHIYNNYFDGNAKYGVGVTKGSSAFVEGNYFRNCKNPMLISRQGTDVFYDTKGTFSGEAGGMIKAYNNHIEGAKRLVYANDDATQFDAYLASTRDEKVPSSYKTVSGGTNYNNFDTAASMYSYNVDSPEEAKEKVMSYAGRVNGGDFSWQFTEADDESYSLNADLMAKIKAYKSDVVSIGGNSIKEIASVPEEKEDPVKPEEPTKSEETNTASAVHNFTTDGLKSSFFNIKGSLSTSKGSTTYNGLSLTQCLKVESSTSITFTTTKEAELTLVFNDGFNKNIMIDGSKVTASNGILTTKLAAGEHSIAKVDSGNIFYMAVSYGDKEVTPTEPTKPENPTKPEKPETPAENVNIGKIEATGMTTGLMNADDSAFEGVVYAAPNGNASNDGTYAKPLDLESALQNVAERKASSILLEEGTYSFDHVLTINNSGTKDAYNVLKGCKGAKVVLDFSSEAYNTKDTSLNARGIQMNANYWYIANITIKGAADNGMMLSGSHNVIERCIFDGNRDTGLQISRRSSSVTNYNEWPSYNKILNCTSKNNCDPATYENADGFASKLTCGDGNVFDGCISYNNSDDGWDLFAKSATGPIGIVTIRNCIAMRNGMTEDGTTKSSCDGNGFKLGGSGVGTPHVVENCIAIENLHHGFTDNNNPEAIKVVNCTAFDNNKGGGKNNFSLYRCKGAFASNCISYTTNGTSDKYVNLTGDHLILNNSKKWYKVTDAQAMDTGSSVTRGEAISTGVEASDFVSTNIAKVGTDFDKLWRNEDGTINTNGAAIVSSSSKYATFSSDEGIIGARFSANNKVNTLAVNVKKSSR
;
A
#
# COMPACT_ATOMS: atom_id res chain seq x y z
N MET A 1 26.31 -40.40 -54.62
CA MET A 1 25.85 -39.11 -55.19
C MET A 1 25.29 -38.26 -54.05
N GLY A 2 25.24 -36.92 -54.17
CA GLY A 2 24.47 -36.09 -53.23
C GLY A 2 25.21 -35.61 -51.97
N ARG A 3 25.53 -34.31 -51.99
CA ARG A 3 25.76 -33.31 -50.92
C ARG A 3 24.97 -33.55 -49.60
N ASN A 4 25.30 -33.02 -48.41
CA ASN A 4 26.50 -32.41 -47.77
C ASN A 4 26.17 -32.30 -46.25
N LYS A 5 27.08 -32.53 -45.28
CA LYS A 5 28.11 -31.61 -44.69
C LYS A 5 27.55 -30.24 -44.25
N LYS A 6 27.83 -29.66 -43.08
CA LYS A 6 28.95 -29.70 -42.07
C LYS A 6 28.35 -29.62 -40.64
N ILE A 7 28.99 -29.91 -39.48
CA ILE A 7 30.38 -30.20 -39.01
C ILE A 7 31.30 -28.97 -38.74
N SER A 8 31.82 -28.88 -37.50
CA SER A 8 32.40 -27.70 -36.83
C SER A 8 33.95 -27.69 -36.66
N GLU A 9 34.52 -26.47 -36.57
CA GLU A 9 35.65 -25.98 -35.70
C GLU A 9 37.01 -26.75 -35.59
N LYS A 10 38.18 -26.17 -35.22
CA LYS A 10 38.76 -24.80 -35.10
C LYS A 10 40.29 -24.93 -34.88
N THR A 11 41.15 -24.08 -35.46
CA THR A 11 42.56 -23.92 -34.98
C THR A 11 43.28 -22.59 -35.36
N ILE A 12 43.41 -21.67 -34.38
CA ILE A 12 44.61 -20.89 -33.95
C ILE A 12 45.44 -19.97 -34.92
N ALA A 13 45.84 -18.79 -34.37
CA ALA A 13 47.00 -17.90 -34.66
C ALA A 13 46.98 -16.78 -35.76
N ALA A 14 46.49 -15.59 -35.37
CA ALA A 14 47.25 -14.33 -35.07
C ALA A 14 48.23 -13.62 -36.07
N ALA A 15 48.33 -12.28 -35.87
CA ALA A 15 49.37 -11.29 -36.27
C ALA A 15 49.36 -10.74 -37.74
N LEU A 16 49.54 -9.43 -38.02
CA LEU A 16 49.53 -8.18 -37.23
C LEU A 16 49.51 -6.92 -38.16
N ILE A 17 49.25 -5.71 -37.61
CA ILE A 17 49.42 -4.33 -38.17
C ILE A 17 48.32 -3.82 -39.14
N ALA A 18 47.90 -2.53 -39.14
CA ALA A 18 47.39 -1.62 -38.08
C ALA A 18 47.08 -0.20 -38.65
N SER A 19 45.94 0.42 -38.30
CA SER A 19 45.71 1.88 -38.44
C SER A 19 44.47 2.41 -37.67
N MET A 20 44.70 2.87 -36.43
CA MET A 20 44.08 3.99 -35.67
C MET A 20 42.59 4.45 -35.81
N VAL A 21 41.99 4.68 -34.60
CA VAL A 21 41.07 5.79 -34.19
C VAL A 21 39.53 5.59 -34.14
N VAL A 22 39.05 5.35 -32.90
CA VAL A 22 37.82 5.88 -32.21
C VAL A 22 36.41 5.30 -32.55
N ILE A 23 35.48 5.51 -31.59
CA ILE A 23 34.24 4.80 -31.14
C ILE A 23 33.32 5.89 -30.51
N PRO A 24 31.95 5.83 -30.38
CA PRO A 24 31.03 4.68 -30.15
C PRO A 24 29.66 4.69 -30.90
N GLY A 25 28.75 3.76 -30.52
CA GLY A 25 27.28 3.81 -30.73
C GLY A 25 26.69 2.72 -31.66
N ILE A 26 25.47 2.16 -31.49
CA ILE A 26 24.42 2.21 -30.44
C ILE A 26 23.73 0.81 -30.39
N ASN A 27 23.15 0.41 -29.25
CA ASN A 27 22.37 -0.84 -29.05
C ASN A 27 20.84 -0.59 -29.04
N THR A 28 20.02 -1.58 -29.42
CA THR A 28 18.54 -1.53 -29.26
C THR A 28 17.92 -2.90 -28.96
N THR A 29 17.14 -2.98 -27.87
CA THR A 29 16.08 -3.98 -27.60
C THR A 29 15.12 -3.39 -26.56
N ALA A 30 13.81 -3.57 -26.74
CA ALA A 30 12.79 -3.05 -25.84
C ALA A 30 12.51 -3.99 -24.65
N VAL A 31 12.02 -3.41 -23.54
CA VAL A 31 11.48 -4.15 -22.38
C VAL A 31 9.97 -4.07 -22.43
N SER A 32 9.30 -5.20 -22.24
CA SER A 32 7.86 -5.28 -21.98
C SER A 32 7.63 -5.39 -20.47
N TYR A 33 6.64 -4.66 -19.99
CA TYR A 33 6.36 -4.41 -18.59
C TYR A 33 4.89 -4.87 -18.27
N LEU A 34 4.49 -5.10 -17.01
CA LEU A 34 3.12 -5.50 -16.57
C LEU A 34 2.85 -5.17 -15.08
N SER A 35 1.64 -4.70 -14.74
CA SER A 35 1.36 -3.95 -13.51
C SER A 35 0.36 -4.57 -12.50
N ASN A 36 0.07 -3.80 -11.44
CA ASN A 36 -1.11 -3.93 -10.58
C ASN A 36 -2.36 -3.20 -11.15
N ALA A 37 -3.54 -3.53 -10.62
CA ALA A 37 -4.82 -2.88 -10.92
C ALA A 37 -5.60 -2.54 -9.63
N ALA A 38 -6.02 -1.29 -9.44
CA ALA A 38 -6.70 -0.86 -8.21
C ALA A 38 -8.19 -1.29 -8.15
N SER A 39 -8.47 -2.31 -7.34
CA SER A 39 -9.85 -2.77 -7.06
C SER A 39 -10.53 -1.91 -5.98
N THR A 40 -11.41 -1.01 -6.41
CA THR A 40 -12.28 -0.23 -5.50
C THR A 40 -13.35 -1.12 -4.86
N SER A 41 -13.31 -1.25 -3.54
CA SER A 41 -14.33 -1.90 -2.72
C SER A 41 -15.47 -0.92 -2.39
N THR A 42 -16.70 -1.24 -2.78
CA THR A 42 -17.88 -0.44 -2.43
C THR A 42 -18.29 -0.69 -0.97
N VAL A 43 -18.13 0.34 -0.13
CA VAL A 43 -18.53 0.29 1.29
C VAL A 43 -20.05 0.28 1.41
N THR A 44 -20.62 -0.77 2.00
CA THR A 44 -22.04 -0.75 2.40
C THR A 44 -22.16 0.02 3.71
N ALA A 45 -22.82 1.19 3.70
CA ALA A 45 -22.86 2.11 4.82
C ALA A 45 -23.61 1.54 6.05
N GLY A 46 -22.88 0.92 6.97
CA GLY A 46 -23.35 0.62 8.32
C GLY A 46 -23.35 1.88 9.20
N LYS A 47 -24.35 2.04 10.08
CA LYS A 47 -24.42 3.18 11.02
C LYS A 47 -23.09 3.34 11.76
N VAL A 48 -22.63 4.60 11.88
CA VAL A 48 -21.50 4.99 12.74
C VAL A 48 -21.57 4.28 14.09
N ALA A 49 -20.50 3.58 14.47
CA ALA A 49 -20.48 2.79 15.69
C ALA A 49 -20.36 3.74 16.90
N THR A 50 -21.49 3.98 17.59
CA THR A 50 -21.55 4.97 18.67
C THR A 50 -20.85 4.48 19.93
N SER A 51 -19.63 4.98 20.14
CA SER A 51 -18.78 4.76 21.29
C SER A 51 -19.24 5.53 22.54
N SER A 52 -18.72 5.16 23.71
CA SER A 52 -19.04 5.80 25.00
C SER A 52 -18.28 7.13 25.23
N LYS A 53 -17.20 7.36 24.49
CA LYS A 53 -16.40 8.59 24.40
C LYS A 53 -15.64 8.58 23.07
N VAL A 54 -15.24 9.74 22.55
CA VAL A 54 -14.59 9.84 21.23
C VAL A 54 -13.43 8.86 21.12
N PHE A 55 -13.43 8.08 20.05
CA PHE A 55 -12.35 7.17 19.70
C PHE A 55 -11.76 7.61 18.37
N VAL A 56 -10.61 8.29 18.43
CA VAL A 56 -9.79 8.57 17.24
C VAL A 56 -9.35 7.22 16.65
N VAL A 57 -9.63 7.00 15.37
CA VAL A 57 -9.20 5.82 14.61
C VAL A 57 -7.89 6.09 13.87
N GLU A 58 -7.69 7.32 13.40
CA GLU A 58 -6.49 7.77 12.70
C GLU A 58 -6.24 9.26 13.00
N SER A 59 -4.98 9.68 13.02
CA SER A 59 -4.61 11.09 13.01
C SER A 59 -3.19 11.29 12.53
N LYS A 60 -2.96 12.24 11.62
CA LYS A 60 -1.68 12.46 10.94
C LYS A 60 -1.49 13.97 10.65
N GLY A 61 -0.23 14.41 10.64
CA GLY A 61 0.18 15.71 10.12
C GLY A 61 0.80 15.57 8.73
N ASP A 62 0.59 16.58 7.88
CA ASP A 62 1.03 16.58 6.48
C ASP A 62 1.48 17.99 6.05
N LEU A 63 1.46 18.32 4.76
CA LEU A 63 1.80 19.65 4.24
C LEU A 63 0.78 20.73 4.68
N GLU A 64 1.14 21.52 5.69
CA GLU A 64 0.37 22.66 6.25
C GLU A 64 -1.05 22.33 6.75
N THR A 65 -1.31 21.04 6.94
CA THR A 65 -2.56 20.48 7.47
C THR A 65 -2.26 19.38 8.49
N ALA A 66 -3.20 19.16 9.40
CA ALA A 66 -3.23 17.97 10.24
C ALA A 66 -4.68 17.50 10.39
N TYR A 67 -4.92 16.19 10.27
CA TYR A 67 -6.27 15.63 10.37
C TYR A 67 -6.39 14.62 11.51
N ALA A 68 -7.64 14.40 11.91
CA ALA A 68 -8.03 13.28 12.77
C ALA A 68 -9.37 12.71 12.28
N GLU A 69 -9.48 11.38 12.37
CA GLU A 69 -10.69 10.63 12.10
C GLU A 69 -11.15 9.91 13.37
N TRP A 70 -12.47 9.81 13.60
CA TRP A 70 -13.01 9.18 14.80
C TRP A 70 -14.33 8.43 14.58
N GLN A 71 -14.54 7.40 15.41
CA GLN A 71 -15.87 6.81 15.60
C GLN A 71 -16.74 7.73 16.43
N GLY A 72 -18.02 7.81 16.06
CA GLY A 72 -18.99 8.69 16.70
C GLY A 72 -19.31 8.30 18.14
N VAL A 73 -20.03 9.17 18.84
CA VAL A 73 -20.38 9.02 20.28
C VAL A 73 -21.89 8.93 20.48
N SER A 74 -22.32 8.06 21.38
CA SER A 74 -23.75 7.85 21.69
C SER A 74 -24.44 9.14 22.15
N ASN A 75 -25.55 9.49 21.50
CA ASN A 75 -26.34 10.71 21.71
C ASN A 75 -25.59 12.03 21.41
N ALA A 76 -24.46 11.98 20.69
CA ALA A 76 -23.88 13.19 20.11
C ALA A 76 -24.81 13.74 19.01
N THR A 77 -24.94 15.07 18.99
CA THR A 77 -25.55 15.84 17.89
C THR A 77 -24.49 16.55 17.03
N GLY A 78 -23.24 16.56 17.49
CA GLY A 78 -22.11 17.19 16.82
C GLY A 78 -20.77 16.93 17.50
N TYR A 79 -19.71 17.55 16.97
CA TYR A 79 -18.39 17.67 17.57
C TYR A 79 -17.86 19.09 17.37
N ASN A 80 -17.20 19.62 18.39
CA ASN A 80 -16.22 20.68 18.20
C ASN A 80 -14.84 20.03 18.05
N VAL A 81 -13.98 20.60 17.19
CA VAL A 81 -12.57 20.22 17.11
C VAL A 81 -11.70 21.44 17.38
N TYR A 82 -10.67 21.25 18.19
CA TYR A 82 -9.70 22.25 18.58
C TYR A 82 -8.28 21.80 18.23
N TYR A 83 -7.36 22.76 18.04
CA TYR A 83 -5.94 22.48 17.88
C TYR A 83 -5.06 23.46 18.69
N LYS A 84 -3.87 23.01 19.08
CA LYS A 84 -2.78 23.84 19.63
C LYS A 84 -1.43 23.23 19.27
N ALA A 85 -0.33 23.98 19.40
CA ALA A 85 0.99 23.38 19.21
C ALA A 85 1.29 22.37 20.34
N SER A 86 2.03 21.31 20.01
CA SER A 86 2.41 20.27 20.97
C SER A 86 3.23 20.87 22.11
N GLY A 87 2.82 20.61 23.35
CA GLY A 87 3.44 21.19 24.55
C GLY A 87 2.91 22.57 24.99
N GLU A 88 2.02 23.23 24.23
CA GLU A 88 1.32 24.43 24.72
C GLU A 88 0.27 24.10 25.79
N GLU A 89 -0.01 25.06 26.66
CA GLU A 89 -1.08 25.04 27.66
C GLU A 89 -2.48 24.83 27.04
N ASP A 90 -3.40 24.17 27.76
CA ASP A 90 -4.77 23.92 27.28
C ASP A 90 -5.58 25.21 27.00
N ASN A 91 -5.15 26.36 27.53
CA ASN A 91 -5.71 27.67 27.18
C ASN A 91 -5.32 28.21 25.79
N LYS A 92 -4.50 27.46 25.03
CA LYS A 92 -4.08 27.78 23.65
C LYS A 92 -4.90 27.08 22.57
N TYR A 93 -5.80 26.16 22.96
CA TYR A 93 -6.70 25.50 22.01
C TYR A 93 -7.55 26.51 21.23
N LYS A 94 -7.33 26.56 19.92
CA LYS A 94 -8.15 27.28 18.94
C LYS A 94 -9.18 26.32 18.37
N GLN A 95 -10.44 26.71 18.28
CA GLN A 95 -11.44 25.92 17.55
C GLN A 95 -11.19 26.03 16.04
N ILE A 96 -11.52 24.98 15.28
CA ILE A 96 -11.64 25.08 13.82
C ILE A 96 -13.08 25.42 13.41
N ASP A 97 -13.24 25.93 12.19
CA ASP A 97 -14.56 26.16 11.59
C ASP A 97 -15.33 24.84 11.46
N ASN A 98 -16.66 24.90 11.60
CA ASN A 98 -17.50 23.71 11.60
C ASN A 98 -17.41 22.94 10.27
N GLU A 99 -17.25 23.65 9.18
CA GLU A 99 -17.26 23.17 7.79
C GLU A 99 -16.02 22.31 7.47
N LEU A 100 -14.97 22.38 8.30
CA LEU A 100 -13.81 21.48 8.24
C LEU A 100 -14.10 20.11 8.87
N ILE A 101 -15.23 19.95 9.59
CA ILE A 101 -15.67 18.69 10.20
C ILE A 101 -16.70 18.02 9.30
N ARG A 102 -16.48 16.74 8.96
CA ARG A 102 -17.29 15.97 8.01
C ARG A 102 -17.72 14.62 8.59
N GLN A 103 -18.89 14.15 8.16
CA GLN A 103 -19.38 12.80 8.43
C GLN A 103 -19.28 11.97 7.15
N TYR A 104 -18.68 10.78 7.25
CA TYR A 104 -18.63 9.77 6.21
C TYR A 104 -19.59 8.61 6.53
N SER A 105 -19.64 7.62 5.65
CA SER A 105 -20.46 6.42 5.81
C SER A 105 -20.22 5.68 7.12
N SER A 106 -18.99 5.70 7.64
CA SER A 106 -18.55 4.86 8.78
C SER A 106 -17.68 5.57 9.82
N TYR A 107 -17.34 6.85 9.64
CA TYR A 107 -16.49 7.64 10.55
C TYR A 107 -16.79 9.15 10.44
N PHE A 108 -16.20 9.96 11.32
CA PHE A 108 -16.10 11.42 11.20
C PHE A 108 -14.66 11.83 10.97
N ARG A 109 -14.43 12.98 10.32
CA ARG A 109 -13.10 13.56 10.09
C ARG A 109 -13.08 15.06 10.34
N ALA A 110 -11.91 15.58 10.71
CA ALA A 110 -11.60 17.01 10.70
C ALA A 110 -10.19 17.25 10.14
N ASP A 111 -10.02 18.29 9.33
CA ASP A 111 -8.73 18.72 8.78
C ASP A 111 -8.43 20.15 9.22
N VAL A 112 -7.29 20.37 9.87
CA VAL A 112 -6.84 21.66 10.40
C VAL A 112 -5.89 22.30 9.39
N ILE A 113 -6.44 23.08 8.45
CA ILE A 113 -5.69 23.64 7.31
C ILE A 113 -5.20 25.06 7.62
N GLY A 114 -3.96 25.36 7.23
CA GLY A 114 -3.30 26.65 7.45
C GLY A 114 -2.37 26.66 8.65
N LEU A 115 -1.70 25.52 8.88
CA LEU A 115 -0.72 25.33 9.93
C LEU A 115 0.68 25.65 9.43
N LYS A 116 1.51 26.18 10.34
CA LYS A 116 2.95 26.31 10.13
C LYS A 116 3.58 24.91 10.20
N GLU A 117 4.77 24.73 9.62
CA GLU A 117 5.65 23.62 9.99
C GLU A 117 5.84 23.56 11.52
N GLY A 118 5.68 22.38 12.10
CA GLY A 118 5.75 22.19 13.54
C GLY A 118 5.08 20.90 14.03
N ASN A 119 4.77 20.85 15.33
CA ASN A 119 4.08 19.74 15.95
C ASN A 119 2.79 20.23 16.61
N TYR A 120 1.68 19.51 16.41
CA TYR A 120 0.34 19.91 16.84
C TYR A 120 -0.42 18.79 17.56
N THR A 121 -1.37 19.18 18.39
CA THR A 121 -2.32 18.27 19.05
C THR A 121 -3.75 18.72 18.74
N LEU A 122 -4.58 17.79 18.26
CA LEU A 122 -6.01 18.00 17.99
C LEU A 122 -6.83 17.48 19.18
N LYS A 123 -7.92 18.17 19.53
CA LYS A 123 -8.83 17.81 20.61
C LYS A 123 -10.26 17.81 20.09
N ILE A 124 -10.88 16.63 20.07
CA ILE A 124 -12.22 16.38 19.54
C ILE A 124 -13.17 16.25 20.73
N VAL A 125 -14.21 17.09 20.78
CA VAL A 125 -15.16 17.18 21.89
C VAL A 125 -16.58 16.93 21.37
N PRO A 126 -17.29 15.88 21.82
CA PRO A 126 -18.64 15.61 21.38
C PRO A 126 -19.63 16.61 21.99
N ILE A 127 -20.63 16.99 21.21
CA ILE A 127 -21.73 17.86 21.61
C ILE A 127 -22.93 16.95 21.92
N ILE A 128 -23.35 16.90 23.18
CA ILE A 128 -24.46 16.08 23.67
C ILE A 128 -25.48 17.01 24.36
N ASN A 129 -26.76 16.84 24.08
CA ASN A 129 -27.84 17.72 24.57
C ASN A 129 -27.60 19.22 24.28
N GLY A 130 -26.90 19.56 23.19
CA GLY A 130 -26.55 20.93 22.84
C GLY A 130 -25.43 21.55 23.68
N SER A 131 -24.57 20.76 24.31
CA SER A 131 -23.40 21.25 25.07
C SER A 131 -22.20 20.31 24.94
N GLU A 132 -21.00 20.84 25.16
CA GLU A 132 -19.75 20.06 25.10
C GLU A 132 -19.64 19.05 26.25
N ASP A 133 -19.55 17.76 25.93
CA ASP A 133 -19.20 16.72 26.89
C ASP A 133 -17.68 16.51 26.91
N LYS A 134 -17.01 17.27 27.77
CA LYS A 134 -15.55 17.28 27.91
C LYS A 134 -14.99 16.02 28.56
N GLU A 135 -15.81 15.24 29.27
CA GLU A 135 -15.42 13.94 29.83
C GLU A 135 -15.37 12.86 28.73
N LYS A 136 -16.13 13.05 27.65
CA LYS A 136 -16.13 12.20 26.45
C LYS A 136 -15.19 12.66 25.33
N ALA A 137 -14.39 13.71 25.54
CA ALA A 137 -13.44 14.20 24.56
C ALA A 137 -12.26 13.23 24.32
N ALA A 138 -11.60 13.38 23.17
CA ALA A 138 -10.30 12.78 22.86
C ALA A 138 -9.28 13.87 22.51
N VAL A 139 -8.00 13.55 22.68
CA VAL A 139 -6.85 14.34 22.19
C VAL A 139 -5.97 13.39 21.39
N THR A 140 -5.45 13.85 20.25
CA THR A 140 -4.49 13.07 19.44
C THR A 140 -3.11 13.07 20.10
N ASP A 141 -2.26 12.13 19.68
CA ASP A 141 -0.82 12.28 19.85
C ASP A 141 -0.28 13.49 19.03
N SER A 142 1.02 13.76 19.18
CA SER A 142 1.68 14.88 18.50
C SER A 142 1.82 14.63 16.99
N LEU A 143 1.04 15.37 16.21
CA LEU A 143 1.02 15.31 14.74
C LEU A 143 2.10 16.23 14.17
N SER A 144 3.01 15.68 13.36
CA SER A 144 4.11 16.44 12.73
C SER A 144 3.66 17.02 11.39
N VAL A 145 3.63 18.34 11.29
CA VAL A 145 3.19 19.12 10.12
C VAL A 145 4.42 19.70 9.42
N LYS A 146 4.45 19.60 8.09
CA LYS A 146 5.52 20.13 7.22
C LYS A 146 5.06 21.40 6.51
N ALA A 147 5.98 22.20 5.99
CA ALA A 147 5.65 23.28 5.04
C ALA A 147 5.38 22.73 3.64
N ASN A 148 4.54 23.40 2.85
CA ASN A 148 4.45 23.15 1.40
C ASN A 148 5.73 23.66 0.71
N ASN A 149 6.18 23.00 -0.37
CA ASN A 149 7.42 23.39 -1.04
C ASN A 149 7.24 24.65 -1.92
N ARG A 150 7.47 25.83 -1.34
CA ARG A 150 7.42 27.15 -2.03
C ARG A 150 8.66 27.44 -2.87
N GLU A 151 8.92 26.57 -3.85
CA GLU A 151 9.97 26.71 -4.86
C GLU A 151 9.37 26.99 -6.25
N GLY A 152 10.17 27.56 -7.16
CA GLY A 152 9.68 27.93 -8.50
C GLY A 152 9.52 29.44 -8.74
N PHE A 153 9.25 29.81 -10.00
CA PHE A 153 9.14 31.21 -10.41
C PHE A 153 8.00 31.97 -9.73
N ALA A 154 6.92 31.31 -9.28
CA ALA A 154 5.85 31.98 -8.52
C ALA A 154 6.33 32.63 -7.22
N PHE A 155 7.50 32.22 -6.69
CA PHE A 155 8.12 32.74 -5.47
C PHE A 155 9.41 33.54 -5.74
N SER A 156 9.69 33.90 -7.00
CA SER A 156 10.88 34.70 -7.32
C SER A 156 10.79 36.10 -6.73
N LYS A 157 11.90 36.61 -6.19
CA LYS A 157 12.01 37.99 -5.69
C LYS A 157 11.90 39.04 -6.80
N GLU A 158 12.13 38.64 -8.04
CA GLU A 158 11.93 39.47 -9.23
C GLU A 158 10.45 39.52 -9.67
N SER A 159 9.59 38.68 -9.08
CA SER A 159 8.18 38.60 -9.43
C SER A 159 7.40 39.82 -8.90
N PRO A 160 6.42 40.38 -9.63
CA PRO A 160 5.68 41.58 -9.23
C PRO A 160 4.96 41.53 -7.87
N ASN A 161 4.61 40.35 -7.33
CA ASN A 161 4.08 40.20 -5.98
C ASN A 161 5.07 39.50 -5.01
N GLY A 162 6.33 39.33 -5.40
CA GLY A 162 7.39 38.73 -4.59
C GLY A 162 7.19 37.25 -4.29
N THR A 163 7.45 36.84 -3.05
CA THR A 163 7.34 35.46 -2.54
C THR A 163 5.93 35.04 -2.12
N ALA A 164 4.92 35.89 -2.32
CA ALA A 164 3.56 35.68 -1.79
C ALA A 164 2.86 34.44 -2.40
N SER A 165 1.98 33.82 -1.60
CA SER A 165 1.31 32.55 -1.89
C SER A 165 -0.21 32.66 -1.72
N GLY A 166 -0.91 33.15 -2.74
CA GLY A 166 -2.36 33.27 -2.78
C GLY A 166 -2.94 34.11 -1.63
N GLY A 167 -3.80 33.50 -0.82
CA GLY A 167 -4.40 34.08 0.38
C GLY A 167 -3.66 33.80 1.69
N TYR A 168 -2.53 33.08 1.66
CA TYR A 168 -1.76 32.66 2.83
C TYR A 168 -0.49 33.50 3.09
N ASN A 169 0.06 33.41 4.30
CA ASN A 169 1.42 33.86 4.58
C ASN A 169 2.45 32.87 4.00
N ASP A 170 3.67 33.34 3.71
CA ASP A 170 4.80 32.54 3.21
C ASP A 170 5.16 31.32 4.09
N ASP A 171 4.71 31.29 5.35
CA ASP A 171 4.91 30.20 6.31
C ASP A 171 3.72 29.23 6.48
N GLY A 172 2.74 29.30 5.57
CA GLY A 172 1.55 28.44 5.57
C GLY A 172 0.41 28.92 6.47
N THR A 173 0.61 29.95 7.30
CA THR A 173 -0.41 30.43 8.24
C THR A 173 -1.43 31.38 7.60
N VAL A 174 -2.66 31.38 8.12
CA VAL A 174 -3.73 32.31 7.68
C VAL A 174 -3.43 33.75 8.15
N PRO A 175 -3.44 34.77 7.27
CA PRO A 175 -3.33 36.17 7.64
C PRO A 175 -4.50 36.64 8.53
N SER A 176 -4.23 37.51 9.51
CA SER A 176 -5.26 38.00 10.46
C SER A 176 -6.36 38.87 9.84
N ASN A 177 -6.20 39.26 8.58
CA ASN A 177 -7.17 40.00 7.78
C ASN A 177 -7.67 39.21 6.56
N ALA A 178 -7.44 37.89 6.50
CA ALA A 178 -7.99 37.03 5.46
C ALA A 178 -9.49 36.80 5.68
N GLU A 179 -10.24 36.72 4.58
CA GLU A 179 -11.64 36.32 4.55
C GLU A 179 -11.69 34.85 4.06
N ILE A 180 -12.29 33.94 4.83
CA ILE A 180 -12.44 32.52 4.46
C ILE A 180 -13.90 32.26 4.07
N ILE A 181 -14.11 31.53 2.97
CA ILE A 181 -15.44 31.05 2.56
C ILE A 181 -15.43 29.55 2.27
N TYR A 182 -16.52 28.86 2.65
CA TYR A 182 -16.68 27.41 2.48
C TYR A 182 -17.67 27.09 1.35
N VAL A 183 -17.20 26.30 0.39
CA VAL A 183 -17.91 25.93 -0.84
C VAL A 183 -18.22 24.43 -0.81
N THR A 184 -19.51 24.11 -0.80
CA THR A 184 -20.05 22.77 -0.93
C THR A 184 -21.12 22.79 -2.03
N LYS A 185 -21.60 21.62 -2.46
CA LYS A 185 -22.77 21.53 -3.36
C LYS A 185 -24.00 22.31 -2.85
N ASP A 186 -24.15 22.43 -1.52
CA ASP A 186 -25.28 23.10 -0.87
C ASP A 186 -25.01 24.61 -0.67
N THR A 187 -23.75 25.05 -0.60
CA THR A 187 -23.37 26.45 -0.34
C THR A 187 -22.86 27.24 -1.56
N ALA A 188 -22.51 26.60 -2.68
CA ALA A 188 -21.89 27.27 -3.84
C ALA A 188 -22.69 28.49 -4.37
N ASN A 189 -24.02 28.47 -4.25
CA ASN A 189 -24.93 29.53 -4.68
C ASN A 189 -25.36 30.50 -3.55
N THR A 190 -25.05 30.21 -2.30
CA THR A 190 -25.61 30.88 -1.11
C THR A 190 -24.56 31.43 -0.15
N VAL A 191 -23.30 30.99 -0.25
CA VAL A 191 -22.15 31.52 0.50
C VAL A 191 -21.99 33.03 0.29
N THR A 192 -21.64 33.77 1.34
CA THR A 192 -21.63 35.24 1.32
C THR A 192 -20.25 35.82 1.63
N ASN A 193 -19.92 36.96 0.99
CA ASN A 193 -18.68 37.71 1.24
C ASN A 193 -18.88 39.21 0.94
N ASP A 194 -18.24 40.08 1.73
CA ASP A 194 -18.39 41.54 1.66
C ASP A 194 -17.32 42.17 0.75
N VAL A 195 -17.50 42.08 -0.57
CA VAL A 195 -16.47 42.50 -1.55
C VAL A 195 -16.38 44.03 -1.65
N VAL A 196 -15.16 44.58 -1.69
CA VAL A 196 -14.90 45.99 -2.04
C VAL A 196 -15.13 46.21 -3.54
N THR A 197 -16.24 46.86 -3.91
CA THR A 197 -16.70 47.00 -5.31
C THR A 197 -16.28 48.30 -6.00
N ASN A 198 -15.64 49.25 -5.30
CA ASN A 198 -15.13 50.48 -5.91
C ASN A 198 -13.90 51.07 -5.19
N SER A 199 -13.22 52.00 -5.87
CA SER A 199 -12.00 52.69 -5.40
C SER A 199 -12.19 53.62 -4.19
N LYS A 200 -13.40 53.74 -3.63
CA LYS A 200 -13.68 54.45 -2.37
C LYS A 200 -13.81 53.51 -1.16
N GLY A 201 -13.59 52.21 -1.34
CA GLY A 201 -13.69 51.22 -0.26
C GLY A 201 -15.12 50.81 0.08
N THR A 202 -16.10 51.02 -0.80
CA THR A 202 -17.47 50.53 -0.57
C THR A 202 -17.50 49.00 -0.62
N LYS A 203 -17.74 48.35 0.52
CA LYS A 203 -18.07 46.91 0.57
C LYS A 203 -19.50 46.66 0.06
N THR A 204 -19.74 45.48 -0.48
CA THR A 204 -21.05 45.02 -0.98
C THR A 204 -21.16 43.53 -0.70
N THR A 205 -22.17 43.13 0.07
CA THR A 205 -22.43 41.71 0.36
C THR A 205 -22.84 41.00 -0.92
N CYS A 206 -21.98 40.13 -1.42
CA CYS A 206 -22.22 39.27 -2.56
C CYS A 206 -22.67 37.88 -2.09
N VAL A 207 -23.52 37.20 -2.87
CA VAL A 207 -24.12 35.90 -2.55
C VAL A 207 -23.88 34.94 -3.70
N GLY A 208 -23.31 33.77 -3.40
CA GLY A 208 -22.85 32.78 -4.38
C GLY A 208 -21.43 33.04 -4.85
N LEU A 209 -20.64 31.96 -4.96
CA LEU A 209 -19.20 31.97 -5.24
C LEU A 209 -18.86 32.73 -6.53
N THR A 210 -19.61 32.48 -7.60
CA THR A 210 -19.40 33.10 -8.91
C THR A 210 -19.67 34.60 -8.89
N ASN A 211 -20.64 35.07 -8.10
CA ASN A 211 -20.91 36.49 -7.90
C ASN A 211 -19.83 37.18 -7.05
N ILE A 212 -19.29 36.50 -6.03
CA ILE A 212 -18.16 37.00 -5.22
C ILE A 212 -16.93 37.23 -6.09
N LEU A 213 -16.54 36.23 -6.90
CA LEU A 213 -15.44 36.35 -7.86
C LEU A 213 -15.72 37.43 -8.92
N ALA A 214 -16.95 37.50 -9.45
CA ALA A 214 -17.34 38.53 -10.41
C ALA A 214 -17.35 39.95 -9.83
N ALA A 215 -17.59 40.12 -8.53
CA ALA A 215 -17.49 41.42 -7.85
C ALA A 215 -16.03 41.86 -7.65
N ARG A 216 -15.12 40.90 -7.36
CA ARG A 216 -13.68 41.18 -7.21
C ARG A 216 -12.99 41.55 -8.52
N GLN A 217 -13.61 41.31 -9.69
CA GLN A 217 -12.99 41.41 -11.03
C GLN A 217 -12.38 42.75 -11.46
N LYS A 218 -12.48 43.80 -10.63
CA LYS A 218 -11.93 45.13 -10.90
C LYS A 218 -10.67 45.44 -10.08
N GLY A 219 -10.18 44.48 -9.28
CA GLY A 219 -8.97 44.65 -8.48
C GLY A 219 -9.07 45.70 -7.36
N TYR A 220 -10.29 46.14 -7.03
CA TYR A 220 -10.55 47.07 -5.92
C TYR A 220 -10.45 46.37 -4.57
N ASP A 221 -10.85 45.11 -4.49
CA ASP A 221 -10.60 44.26 -3.32
C ASP A 221 -9.27 43.52 -3.48
N LYS A 222 -8.44 43.61 -2.44
CA LYS A 222 -7.14 42.93 -2.31
C LYS A 222 -6.98 42.23 -0.96
N THR A 223 -8.07 42.16 -0.18
CA THR A 223 -8.15 41.40 1.07
C THR A 223 -7.89 39.93 0.74
N PRO A 224 -6.97 39.22 1.43
CA PRO A 224 -6.72 37.80 1.14
C PRO A 224 -8.01 36.99 1.24
N LEU A 225 -8.31 36.20 0.22
CA LEU A 225 -9.53 35.40 0.14
C LEU A 225 -9.16 33.92 0.01
N ILE A 226 -9.54 33.12 1.01
CA ILE A 226 -9.32 31.67 1.02
C ILE A 226 -10.66 30.98 0.76
N ILE A 227 -10.73 30.21 -0.31
CA ILE A 227 -11.93 29.51 -0.79
C ILE A 227 -11.71 28.02 -0.56
N ARG A 228 -12.41 27.46 0.43
CA ARG A 228 -12.29 26.06 0.84
C ARG A 228 -13.42 25.23 0.25
N MET A 229 -13.11 24.40 -0.75
CA MET A 229 -14.06 23.46 -1.35
C MET A 229 -14.07 22.14 -0.58
N VAL A 230 -15.27 21.63 -0.28
CA VAL A 230 -15.47 20.51 0.64
C VAL A 230 -16.33 19.43 -0.02
N GLY A 231 -15.74 18.24 -0.24
CA GLY A 231 -16.36 17.15 -0.99
C GLY A 231 -16.57 17.46 -2.48
N GLU A 232 -17.43 16.67 -3.12
CA GLU A 232 -17.77 16.81 -4.54
C GLU A 232 -18.74 17.98 -4.79
N VAL A 233 -18.41 18.84 -5.76
CA VAL A 233 -19.26 19.92 -6.28
C VAL A 233 -19.42 19.72 -7.79
N LYS A 234 -20.65 19.45 -8.24
CA LYS A 234 -20.95 19.21 -9.66
C LYS A 234 -21.30 20.50 -10.39
N ALA A 235 -21.17 20.51 -11.71
CA ALA A 235 -21.57 21.64 -12.54
C ALA A 235 -23.08 21.98 -12.44
N SER A 236 -23.92 21.03 -12.01
CA SER A 236 -25.32 21.24 -11.63
C SER A 236 -25.50 22.10 -10.39
N ASP A 237 -24.51 22.11 -9.50
CA ASP A 237 -24.62 22.61 -8.14
C ASP A 237 -24.17 24.08 -8.05
N ILE A 238 -23.52 24.59 -9.10
CA ILE A 238 -22.92 25.94 -9.17
C ILE A 238 -23.51 26.76 -10.34
N SER A 239 -24.29 27.79 -9.99
CA SER A 239 -24.82 28.77 -10.93
C SER A 239 -23.78 29.84 -11.28
N GLY A 240 -23.87 30.41 -12.48
CA GLY A 240 -22.95 31.46 -12.92
C GLY A 240 -21.58 30.97 -13.41
N LEU A 241 -21.40 29.67 -13.63
CA LEU A 241 -20.37 29.18 -14.56
C LEU A 241 -20.54 29.89 -15.92
N ASN A 242 -19.44 30.10 -16.63
CA ASN A 242 -19.52 30.74 -17.94
C ASN A 242 -20.14 29.81 -19.01
N SER A 243 -20.39 30.36 -20.21
CA SER A 243 -20.99 29.64 -21.35
C SER A 243 -20.22 28.41 -21.84
N SER A 244 -19.02 28.17 -21.33
CA SER A 244 -18.16 27.03 -21.65
C SER A 244 -17.90 26.13 -20.43
N GLY A 245 -18.65 26.28 -19.33
CA GLY A 245 -18.60 25.38 -18.17
C GLY A 245 -17.48 25.66 -17.16
N TYR A 246 -16.86 26.84 -17.17
CA TYR A 246 -15.79 27.17 -16.20
C TYR A 246 -16.24 28.10 -15.09
N ILE A 247 -15.66 27.93 -13.90
CA ILE A 247 -15.55 29.01 -12.92
C ILE A 247 -14.52 30.03 -13.43
N GLN A 248 -14.79 31.32 -13.25
CA GLN A 248 -13.90 32.38 -13.72
C GLN A 248 -13.31 33.17 -12.55
N LEU A 249 -12.01 32.97 -12.30
CA LEU A 249 -11.22 33.86 -11.46
C LEU A 249 -10.64 34.94 -12.40
N LYS A 250 -11.18 36.15 -12.32
CA LYS A 250 -10.76 37.26 -13.19
C LYS A 250 -10.40 38.49 -12.37
N GLY A 251 -9.31 39.19 -12.72
CA GLY A 251 -8.95 40.49 -12.12
C GLY A 251 -8.80 40.47 -10.59
N CYS A 252 -8.53 39.28 -10.03
CA CYS A 252 -8.51 39.02 -8.59
C CYS A 252 -7.11 39.20 -8.02
N TYR A 253 -7.04 39.54 -6.73
CA TYR A 253 -5.81 39.66 -5.95
C TYR A 253 -5.88 38.76 -4.73
N ASN A 254 -4.74 38.14 -4.38
CA ASN A 254 -4.50 37.39 -3.13
C ASN A 254 -5.58 36.33 -2.86
N VAL A 255 -5.71 35.34 -3.76
CA VAL A 255 -6.71 34.28 -3.65
C VAL A 255 -6.02 32.93 -3.44
N THR A 256 -6.51 32.12 -2.50
CA THR A 256 -6.28 30.67 -2.52
C THR A 256 -7.61 29.98 -2.80
N PHE A 257 -7.62 29.05 -3.73
CA PHE A 257 -8.72 28.11 -3.94
C PHE A 257 -8.20 26.71 -3.59
N GLU A 258 -8.64 26.16 -2.47
CA GLU A 258 -8.13 24.90 -1.93
C GLU A 258 -9.25 23.89 -1.67
N GLY A 259 -8.98 22.61 -1.89
CA GLY A 259 -9.83 21.52 -1.43
C GLY A 259 -9.53 21.10 0.01
N VAL A 260 -10.53 20.57 0.71
CA VAL A 260 -10.45 20.10 2.10
C VAL A 260 -10.52 18.57 2.13
N GLY A 261 -9.48 17.90 2.64
CA GLY A 261 -9.40 16.43 2.72
C GLY A 261 -9.13 15.76 1.36
N GLU A 262 -9.38 14.45 1.29
CA GLU A 262 -9.09 13.59 0.13
C GLU A 262 -10.12 13.64 -1.01
N ASP A 263 -11.28 14.26 -0.80
CA ASP A 263 -12.48 14.09 -1.65
C ASP A 263 -12.97 15.38 -2.35
N ALA A 264 -12.28 16.50 -2.12
CA ALA A 264 -12.64 17.79 -2.70
C ALA A 264 -12.51 17.77 -4.23
N THR A 265 -13.65 17.82 -4.93
CA THR A 265 -13.72 17.51 -6.37
C THR A 265 -14.57 18.50 -7.16
N ALA A 266 -13.99 19.07 -8.21
CA ALA A 266 -14.67 19.81 -9.26
C ALA A 266 -15.10 18.84 -10.38
N ASN A 267 -16.39 18.52 -10.46
CA ASN A 267 -16.92 17.53 -11.41
C ASN A 267 -17.82 18.19 -12.47
N GLY A 268 -17.45 18.08 -13.75
CA GLY A 268 -18.19 18.66 -14.88
C GLY A 268 -17.84 20.12 -15.20
N TRP A 269 -16.88 20.72 -14.49
CA TRP A 269 -16.44 22.11 -14.66
C TRP A 269 -14.93 22.25 -14.42
N GLY A 270 -14.35 23.34 -14.94
CA GLY A 270 -12.91 23.64 -14.84
C GLY A 270 -12.62 25.09 -14.42
N PHE A 271 -11.34 25.44 -14.30
CA PHE A 271 -10.88 26.75 -13.85
C PHE A 271 -10.38 27.63 -15.00
N LEU A 272 -10.95 28.83 -15.16
CA LEU A 272 -10.52 29.79 -16.19
C LEU A 272 -10.04 31.09 -15.55
N ILE A 273 -8.73 31.29 -15.56
CA ILE A 273 -8.00 32.24 -14.72
C ILE A 273 -7.40 33.35 -15.60
N ARG A 274 -7.77 34.61 -15.35
CA ARG A 274 -7.42 35.77 -16.21
C ARG A 274 -7.11 37.04 -15.41
N ASP A 275 -6.02 37.73 -15.71
CA ASP A 275 -5.66 39.00 -15.07
C ASP A 275 -5.52 38.88 -13.52
N VAL A 276 -5.22 37.66 -13.04
CA VAL A 276 -5.13 37.34 -11.60
C VAL A 276 -3.71 37.57 -11.12
N ASN A 277 -3.60 38.22 -9.97
CA ASN A 277 -2.35 38.65 -9.34
C ASN A 277 -2.24 37.98 -7.98
N ASN A 278 -1.28 37.07 -7.80
CA ASN A 278 -1.12 36.22 -6.61
C ASN A 278 -2.30 35.25 -6.38
N LEU A 279 -2.17 34.03 -6.92
CA LEU A 279 -3.14 32.92 -6.82
C LEU A 279 -2.45 31.61 -6.41
N GLU A 280 -3.11 30.86 -5.54
CA GLU A 280 -2.80 29.46 -5.19
C GLU A 280 -4.02 28.58 -5.50
N LEU A 281 -3.83 27.45 -6.17
CA LEU A 281 -4.88 26.50 -6.54
C LEU A 281 -4.44 25.07 -6.18
N ARG A 282 -5.05 24.47 -5.14
CA ARG A 282 -4.51 23.26 -4.51
C ARG A 282 -5.49 22.24 -3.96
N ASN A 283 -5.05 20.98 -3.84
CA ASN A 283 -5.79 19.88 -3.21
C ASN A 283 -7.16 19.57 -3.84
N ILE A 284 -7.29 19.64 -5.16
CA ILE A 284 -8.57 19.42 -5.87
C ILE A 284 -8.46 18.33 -6.92
N GLY A 285 -9.46 17.44 -6.96
CA GLY A 285 -9.71 16.56 -8.11
C GLY A 285 -10.48 17.31 -9.19
N VAL A 286 -9.95 17.40 -10.41
CA VAL A 286 -10.59 18.09 -11.55
C VAL A 286 -10.96 17.04 -12.61
N MET A 287 -12.26 16.80 -12.79
CA MET A 287 -12.77 15.72 -13.64
C MET A 287 -13.96 16.12 -14.51
N LEU A 288 -14.06 15.49 -15.70
CA LEU A 288 -15.10 15.75 -16.69
C LEU A 288 -15.23 17.25 -17.03
N PHE A 289 -14.12 17.97 -16.95
CA PHE A 289 -14.03 19.39 -17.24
C PHE A 289 -14.31 19.71 -18.73
N PRO A 290 -14.41 20.98 -19.13
CA PRO A 290 -14.63 21.39 -20.52
C PRO A 290 -13.42 21.11 -21.44
N ASP A 291 -13.02 22.08 -22.27
CA ASP A 291 -11.89 22.01 -23.20
C ASP A 291 -10.54 21.92 -22.45
N ASP A 292 -10.35 22.77 -21.43
CA ASP A 292 -9.22 22.77 -20.48
C ASP A 292 -9.69 22.37 -19.07
N GLY A 293 -8.82 21.72 -18.27
CA GLY A 293 -9.05 21.50 -16.84
C GLY A 293 -8.76 22.75 -16.00
N ILE A 294 -7.52 23.23 -16.06
CA ILE A 294 -7.05 24.46 -15.46
C ILE A 294 -6.41 25.32 -16.56
N SER A 295 -6.90 26.54 -16.76
CA SER A 295 -6.51 27.40 -17.87
C SER A 295 -6.10 28.79 -17.39
N LEU A 296 -4.78 29.04 -17.29
CA LEU A 296 -4.23 30.36 -17.03
C LEU A 296 -4.22 31.15 -18.35
N ASP A 297 -5.37 31.66 -18.74
CA ASP A 297 -5.66 32.04 -20.13
C ASP A 297 -5.08 33.39 -20.58
N THR A 298 -4.95 34.38 -19.69
CA THR A 298 -4.45 35.73 -20.05
C THR A 298 -3.92 36.50 -18.84
N ASN A 299 -2.74 37.15 -18.97
CA ASN A 299 -2.19 38.19 -18.09
C ASN A 299 -2.13 37.85 -16.59
N ASN A 300 -1.91 36.59 -16.23
CA ASN A 300 -1.80 36.19 -14.83
C ASN A 300 -0.37 36.40 -14.30
N THR A 301 -0.21 36.60 -12.99
CA THR A 301 1.12 36.84 -12.39
C THR A 301 1.16 36.32 -10.94
N ASN A 302 2.24 35.63 -10.55
CA ASN A 302 2.34 34.86 -9.31
C ASN A 302 1.20 33.83 -9.22
N VAL A 303 1.32 32.69 -9.91
CA VAL A 303 0.33 31.61 -9.84
C VAL A 303 0.99 30.30 -9.45
N TRP A 304 0.49 29.68 -8.39
CA TRP A 304 0.87 28.34 -7.96
C TRP A 304 -0.30 27.37 -8.16
N VAL A 305 -0.06 26.29 -8.92
CA VAL A 305 -1.02 25.20 -9.12
C VAL A 305 -0.36 23.93 -8.59
N HIS A 306 -0.83 23.39 -7.47
CA HIS A 306 -0.16 22.25 -6.83
C HIS A 306 -1.05 21.26 -6.09
N ASN A 307 -0.60 20.01 -5.94
CA ASN A 307 -1.35 18.98 -5.21
C ASN A 307 -2.77 18.74 -5.76
N ASN A 308 -2.94 18.80 -7.08
CA ASN A 308 -4.23 18.51 -7.73
C ASN A 308 -4.18 17.18 -8.48
N ASP A 309 -5.31 16.46 -8.51
CA ASP A 309 -5.51 15.33 -9.41
C ASP A 309 -6.22 15.84 -10.66
N ILE A 310 -5.65 15.66 -11.85
CA ILE A 310 -6.29 16.03 -13.12
C ILE A 310 -6.60 14.76 -13.90
N PHE A 311 -7.90 14.51 -14.05
CA PHE A 311 -8.46 13.35 -14.74
C PHE A 311 -8.82 13.70 -16.19
N TYR A 312 -9.58 12.84 -16.88
CA TYR A 312 -10.09 13.16 -18.21
C TYR A 312 -11.06 14.35 -18.20
N GLY A 313 -10.91 15.22 -19.21
CA GLY A 313 -11.92 16.18 -19.62
C GLY A 313 -13.05 15.56 -20.45
N THR A 314 -13.98 16.39 -20.87
CA THR A 314 -15.00 16.04 -21.87
C THR A 314 -14.37 15.90 -23.26
N ALA A 315 -14.91 15.02 -24.09
CA ALA A 315 -14.38 14.80 -25.44
C ALA A 315 -14.64 16.02 -26.33
N GLY A 316 -13.57 16.66 -26.81
CA GLY A 316 -13.63 17.79 -27.73
C GLY A 316 -14.03 17.39 -29.16
N SER A 317 -14.00 18.34 -30.10
CA SER A 317 -14.38 18.10 -31.49
C SER A 317 -13.29 17.38 -32.32
N ASP A 318 -12.02 17.55 -31.96
CA ASP A 318 -10.91 16.94 -32.68
C ASP A 318 -10.55 15.55 -32.15
N LYS A 319 -10.04 14.68 -33.02
CA LYS A 319 -9.77 13.26 -32.69
C LYS A 319 -8.77 13.09 -31.54
N ASP A 320 -7.85 14.02 -31.34
CA ASP A 320 -6.88 14.00 -30.25
C ASP A 320 -7.37 14.73 -28.98
N GLN A 321 -8.65 15.14 -28.93
CA GLN A 321 -9.34 15.70 -27.76
C GLN A 321 -10.24 14.67 -27.04
N ALA A 322 -10.09 13.38 -27.33
CA ALA A 322 -10.91 12.32 -26.73
C ALA A 322 -10.81 12.23 -25.20
N LYS A 323 -9.74 12.79 -24.62
CA LYS A 323 -9.41 12.85 -23.19
C LYS A 323 -9.59 14.27 -22.58
N GLY A 324 -10.18 15.22 -23.32
CA GLY A 324 -10.02 16.68 -23.13
C GLY A 324 -8.97 17.29 -24.08
N ASP A 325 -8.84 18.62 -24.16
CA ASP A 325 -7.65 19.26 -24.76
C ASP A 325 -6.57 19.46 -23.71
N GLY A 326 -6.56 20.60 -23.00
CA GLY A 326 -5.54 20.96 -22.02
C GLY A 326 -5.86 20.48 -20.60
N SER A 327 -4.83 20.18 -19.81
CA SER A 327 -5.00 19.74 -18.42
C SER A 327 -4.62 20.86 -17.43
N THR A 328 -3.47 21.51 -17.67
CA THR A 328 -3.02 22.71 -16.97
C THR A 328 -2.29 23.63 -17.94
N ASP A 329 -3.05 24.46 -18.66
CA ASP A 329 -2.54 25.33 -19.72
C ASP A 329 -2.08 26.69 -19.18
N VAL A 330 -0.94 27.19 -19.68
CA VAL A 330 -0.34 28.48 -19.28
C VAL A 330 -0.22 29.37 -20.52
N LYS A 331 -1.10 30.37 -20.66
CA LYS A 331 -1.36 31.10 -21.92
C LYS A 331 -1.40 32.63 -21.72
N GLY A 332 -1.26 33.36 -22.82
CA GLY A 332 -1.66 34.78 -22.92
C GLY A 332 -0.89 35.74 -22.01
N LYS A 333 0.43 35.56 -21.89
CA LYS A 333 1.33 36.27 -20.95
C LYS A 333 0.96 36.03 -19.48
N SER A 334 0.74 34.77 -19.12
CA SER A 334 0.78 34.32 -17.73
C SER A 334 2.23 34.10 -17.31
N ASP A 335 2.72 34.93 -16.38
CA ASP A 335 4.14 35.04 -16.00
C ASP A 335 4.35 34.73 -14.51
N TYR A 336 5.57 34.35 -14.12
CA TYR A 336 5.91 33.87 -12.77
C TYR A 336 4.92 32.81 -12.24
N VAL A 337 4.90 31.66 -12.92
CA VAL A 337 4.01 30.53 -12.62
C VAL A 337 4.81 29.33 -12.09
N THR A 338 4.26 28.62 -11.12
CA THR A 338 4.74 27.30 -10.65
C THR A 338 3.60 26.28 -10.78
N VAL A 339 3.87 25.15 -11.42
CA VAL A 339 2.99 23.98 -11.49
C VAL A 339 3.75 22.82 -10.84
N SER A 340 3.30 22.33 -9.67
CA SER A 340 4.10 21.37 -8.89
C SER A 340 3.29 20.32 -8.15
N TYR A 341 3.80 19.10 -7.94
CA TYR A 341 3.08 18.07 -7.18
C TYR A 341 1.65 17.78 -7.71
N ASN A 342 1.37 17.97 -9.00
CA ASN A 342 0.09 17.57 -9.60
C ASN A 342 0.19 16.18 -10.23
N HIS A 343 -0.89 15.40 -10.17
CA HIS A 343 -0.99 14.06 -10.78
C HIS A 343 -1.90 14.13 -12.01
N TYR A 344 -1.32 13.88 -13.20
CA TYR A 344 -2.02 13.87 -14.47
C TYR A 344 -2.36 12.44 -14.87
N TYR A 345 -3.62 12.02 -14.69
CA TYR A 345 -4.08 10.66 -14.99
C TYR A 345 -4.36 10.50 -16.50
N ASP A 346 -3.47 9.84 -17.22
CA ASP A 346 -3.58 9.49 -18.65
C ASP A 346 -3.99 10.67 -19.56
N SER A 347 -3.56 11.88 -19.21
CA SER A 347 -3.99 13.12 -19.84
C SER A 347 -3.54 13.23 -21.30
N GLY A 348 -4.45 13.60 -22.20
CA GLY A 348 -4.18 13.64 -23.64
C GLY A 348 -3.17 14.73 -24.03
N LYS A 349 -3.36 15.94 -23.48
CA LYS A 349 -2.35 17.00 -23.51
C LYS A 349 -2.25 17.67 -22.13
N CYS A 350 -1.11 17.53 -21.45
CA CYS A 350 -0.95 18.06 -20.10
C CYS A 350 -0.91 19.59 -20.07
N SER A 351 0.09 20.23 -20.69
CA SER A 351 0.27 21.67 -20.60
C SER A 351 0.79 22.33 -21.89
N LEU A 352 -0.05 23.15 -22.53
CA LEU A 352 0.39 24.15 -23.49
C LEU A 352 0.94 25.36 -22.72
N CYS A 353 2.26 25.53 -22.76
CA CYS A 353 2.98 26.61 -22.11
C CYS A 353 3.31 27.68 -23.17
N GLY A 354 2.33 28.55 -23.42
CA GLY A 354 2.34 29.57 -24.46
C GLY A 354 1.58 29.15 -25.73
N MET A 355 0.75 30.06 -26.25
CA MET A 355 -0.15 29.88 -27.39
C MET A 355 0.08 30.97 -28.46
N GLY A 356 -0.54 32.14 -28.28
CA GLY A 356 -0.43 33.29 -29.17
C GLY A 356 0.78 34.21 -28.89
N ASP A 357 1.54 33.89 -27.84
CA ASP A 357 2.46 34.78 -27.15
C ASP A 357 3.64 35.27 -28.00
N SER A 358 4.06 36.51 -27.73
CA SER A 358 5.11 37.26 -28.43
C SER A 358 6.14 37.93 -27.50
N GLU A 359 5.98 37.77 -26.19
CA GLU A 359 6.85 38.30 -25.13
C GLU A 359 7.31 37.15 -24.24
N GLU A 360 8.46 37.28 -23.58
CA GLU A 360 8.98 36.29 -22.64
C GLU A 360 8.13 36.23 -21.35
N PHE A 361 8.04 35.04 -20.75
CA PHE A 361 7.36 34.76 -19.50
C PHE A 361 8.01 33.54 -18.82
N HIS A 362 7.82 33.38 -17.50
CA HIS A 362 8.59 32.47 -16.65
C HIS A 362 7.70 31.42 -16.00
N VAL A 363 8.01 30.13 -16.19
CA VAL A 363 7.23 29.01 -15.62
C VAL A 363 8.13 27.92 -15.02
N THR A 364 7.71 27.34 -13.91
CA THR A 364 8.34 26.15 -13.31
C THR A 364 7.38 24.97 -13.33
N TYR A 365 7.89 23.79 -13.68
CA TYR A 365 7.22 22.50 -13.51
C TYR A 365 8.09 21.62 -12.60
N HIS A 366 7.63 21.26 -11.39
CA HIS A 366 8.43 20.37 -10.53
C HIS A 366 7.64 19.36 -9.72
N HIS A 367 8.20 18.17 -9.52
CA HIS A 367 7.57 17.11 -8.74
C HIS A 367 6.15 16.70 -9.20
N ASN A 368 5.78 16.97 -10.45
CA ASN A 368 4.51 16.48 -11.02
C ASN A 368 4.66 15.01 -11.46
N TRP A 369 3.56 14.26 -11.41
CA TRP A 369 3.45 12.92 -11.98
C TRP A 369 2.70 13.03 -13.33
N PHE A 370 3.42 12.83 -14.43
CA PHE A 370 2.84 12.71 -15.76
C PHE A 370 2.55 11.23 -16.02
N ASP A 371 1.48 10.74 -15.39
CA ASP A 371 1.13 9.32 -15.30
C ASP A 371 0.40 8.84 -16.56
N HIS A 372 1.08 8.04 -17.39
CA HIS A 372 0.66 7.47 -18.69
C HIS A 372 0.15 8.50 -19.73
N SER A 373 0.28 9.79 -19.41
CA SER A 373 -0.21 10.92 -20.21
C SER A 373 0.49 11.03 -21.56
N ASP A 374 -0.21 11.42 -22.63
CA ASP A 374 0.36 11.30 -23.98
C ASP A 374 1.48 12.32 -24.24
N SER A 375 1.22 13.61 -23.94
CA SER A 375 1.95 14.73 -24.56
C SER A 375 1.84 16.09 -23.86
N ARG A 376 2.69 17.02 -24.30
CA ARG A 376 2.80 18.41 -23.80
C ARG A 376 3.23 18.46 -22.32
N HIS A 377 4.45 18.04 -22.00
CA HIS A 377 4.92 17.94 -20.60
C HIS A 377 6.13 18.85 -20.25
N PRO A 378 6.08 20.18 -20.41
CA PRO A 378 5.10 21.00 -21.13
C PRO A 378 5.44 21.12 -22.64
N ARG A 379 4.54 21.74 -23.42
CA ARG A 379 4.84 22.21 -24.79
C ARG A 379 4.99 23.73 -24.82
N ILE A 380 6.21 24.22 -25.03
CA ILE A 380 6.63 25.60 -24.74
C ILE A 380 6.68 26.48 -26.00
N ARG A 381 6.27 27.75 -25.88
CA ARG A 381 6.49 28.87 -26.83
C ARG A 381 7.06 30.08 -26.09
N VAL A 382 8.05 30.75 -26.68
CA VAL A 382 8.67 32.06 -26.30
C VAL A 382 9.17 32.25 -24.86
N GLY A 383 8.68 31.50 -23.88
CA GLY A 383 9.01 31.65 -22.46
C GLY A 383 10.32 30.97 -22.04
N THR A 384 10.68 31.28 -20.80
CA THR A 384 11.77 30.71 -20.02
C THR A 384 11.18 29.73 -19.01
N VAL A 385 11.51 28.45 -19.13
CA VAL A 385 10.85 27.39 -18.36
C VAL A 385 11.86 26.49 -17.66
N HIS A 386 11.65 26.27 -16.37
CA HIS A 386 12.39 25.28 -15.59
C HIS A 386 11.54 24.03 -15.35
N ILE A 387 12.08 22.86 -15.62
CA ILE A 387 11.40 21.56 -15.48
C ILE A 387 12.32 20.66 -14.65
N TYR A 388 12.01 20.45 -13.37
CA TYR A 388 12.89 19.67 -12.49
C TYR A 388 12.20 18.68 -11.55
N ASN A 389 12.87 17.55 -11.28
CA ASN A 389 12.39 16.50 -10.37
C ASN A 389 10.94 16.03 -10.64
N ASN A 390 10.43 16.08 -11.87
CA ASN A 390 9.15 15.48 -12.25
C ASN A 390 9.34 14.00 -12.60
N TYR A 391 8.27 13.21 -12.46
CA TYR A 391 8.23 11.82 -12.90
C TYR A 391 7.37 11.71 -14.18
N PHE A 392 8.01 11.29 -15.26
CA PHE A 392 7.44 11.07 -16.58
C PHE A 392 7.28 9.56 -16.76
N ASP A 393 6.04 9.08 -16.68
CA ASP A 393 5.74 7.66 -16.50
C ASP A 393 4.86 7.16 -17.65
N GLY A 394 5.35 6.23 -18.48
CA GLY A 394 4.55 5.61 -19.56
C GLY A 394 4.06 6.57 -20.66
N ASN A 395 4.76 7.67 -20.96
CA ASN A 395 4.21 8.71 -21.86
C ASN A 395 4.26 8.35 -23.36
N ALA A 396 3.09 8.09 -23.94
CA ALA A 396 2.91 7.50 -25.26
C ALA A 396 3.27 8.37 -26.50
N LYS A 397 3.58 9.67 -26.36
CA LYS A 397 4.04 10.54 -27.47
C LYS A 397 5.36 11.27 -27.18
N TYR A 398 5.41 12.20 -26.23
CA TYR A 398 6.64 12.94 -25.87
C TYR A 398 6.54 13.68 -24.52
N GLY A 399 7.69 13.97 -23.92
CA GLY A 399 7.83 14.75 -22.69
C GLY A 399 7.85 16.26 -22.94
N VAL A 400 9.02 16.89 -22.73
CA VAL A 400 9.24 18.33 -22.91
C VAL A 400 9.36 18.67 -24.41
N GLY A 401 8.63 19.66 -24.90
CA GLY A 401 8.74 20.09 -26.31
C GLY A 401 8.86 21.59 -26.48
N VAL A 402 9.86 22.10 -27.20
CA VAL A 402 10.13 23.55 -27.34
C VAL A 402 9.91 24.11 -28.74
N THR A 403 9.29 25.30 -28.81
CA THR A 403 8.93 26.01 -30.04
C THR A 403 9.09 27.53 -29.89
N LYS A 404 9.01 28.28 -31.01
CA LYS A 404 9.07 29.75 -31.07
C LYS A 404 10.20 30.37 -30.21
N GLY A 405 11.40 29.80 -30.25
CA GLY A 405 12.57 30.38 -29.58
C GLY A 405 12.58 30.35 -28.04
N SER A 406 11.70 29.60 -27.39
CA SER A 406 11.72 29.41 -25.93
C SER A 406 13.05 28.83 -25.42
N SER A 407 13.36 29.06 -24.14
CA SER A 407 14.48 28.39 -23.44
C SER A 407 13.94 27.49 -22.34
N ALA A 408 14.34 26.22 -22.32
CA ALA A 408 13.93 25.26 -21.30
C ALA A 408 15.16 24.64 -20.60
N PHE A 409 15.17 24.64 -19.26
CA PHE A 409 16.11 23.85 -18.48
C PHE A 409 15.40 22.62 -17.92
N VAL A 410 15.96 21.44 -18.16
CA VAL A 410 15.40 20.14 -17.76
C VAL A 410 16.42 19.44 -16.87
N GLU A 411 16.24 19.43 -15.55
CA GLU A 411 17.19 18.79 -14.62
C GLU A 411 16.57 17.89 -13.54
N GLY A 412 17.27 16.82 -13.15
CA GLY A 412 16.83 15.97 -12.02
C GLY A 412 15.53 15.18 -12.26
N ASN A 413 14.98 15.14 -13.47
CA ASN A 413 13.72 14.45 -13.77
C ASN A 413 13.96 12.96 -14.03
N TYR A 414 12.94 12.14 -13.77
CA TYR A 414 12.95 10.70 -14.05
C TYR A 414 11.96 10.37 -15.18
N PHE A 415 12.43 9.70 -16.23
CA PHE A 415 11.61 9.29 -17.38
C PHE A 415 11.58 7.76 -17.53
N ARG A 416 10.47 7.11 -17.14
CA ARG A 416 10.17 5.70 -17.47
C ARG A 416 9.34 5.64 -18.75
N ASN A 417 9.85 4.97 -19.77
CA ASN A 417 9.15 4.66 -21.03
C ASN A 417 8.57 5.88 -21.80
N CYS A 418 8.95 7.10 -21.42
CA CYS A 418 8.59 8.33 -22.11
C CYS A 418 9.19 8.31 -23.53
N LYS A 419 8.34 8.13 -24.53
CA LYS A 419 8.72 7.71 -25.89
C LYS A 419 9.75 8.62 -26.57
N ASN A 420 9.58 9.93 -26.43
CA ASN A 420 10.59 10.93 -26.82
C ASN A 420 10.67 11.95 -25.66
N PRO A 421 11.63 11.82 -24.72
CA PRO A 421 11.66 12.62 -23.49
C PRO A 421 11.73 14.13 -23.70
N MET A 422 12.43 14.55 -24.77
CA MET A 422 12.66 15.95 -25.14
C MET A 422 12.54 16.08 -26.65
N LEU A 423 12.00 17.20 -27.16
CA LEU A 423 11.90 17.51 -28.59
C LEU A 423 12.14 18.99 -28.88
N ILE A 424 12.95 19.28 -29.91
CA ILE A 424 13.03 20.61 -30.54
C ILE A 424 12.31 20.56 -31.89
N SER A 425 11.41 21.51 -32.12
CA SER A 425 10.67 21.64 -33.38
C SER A 425 11.57 21.67 -34.61
N ARG A 426 11.27 20.79 -35.59
CA ARG A 426 11.87 20.72 -36.93
C ARG A 426 13.38 20.41 -36.96
N GLN A 427 13.87 19.67 -35.98
CA GLN A 427 15.20 19.06 -35.96
C GLN A 427 15.21 17.77 -35.12
N GLY A 428 16.37 17.10 -35.05
CA GLY A 428 16.60 15.99 -34.13
C GLY A 428 15.63 14.83 -34.35
N THR A 429 14.95 14.42 -33.28
CA THR A 429 13.98 13.33 -33.28
C THR A 429 12.66 13.72 -33.97
N ASP A 430 12.29 15.00 -33.99
CA ASP A 430 11.04 15.47 -34.63
C ASP A 430 11.03 15.17 -36.14
N VAL A 431 12.15 15.46 -36.83
CA VAL A 431 12.31 15.23 -38.28
C VAL A 431 12.82 13.84 -38.65
N PHE A 432 13.12 12.99 -37.65
CA PHE A 432 13.67 11.66 -37.87
C PHE A 432 12.62 10.68 -38.41
N TYR A 433 11.36 10.81 -37.98
CA TYR A 433 10.27 9.90 -38.37
C TYR A 433 9.47 10.39 -39.61
N ASP A 434 9.26 11.70 -39.78
CA ASP A 434 8.86 12.35 -41.04
C ASP A 434 9.72 13.61 -41.21
N THR A 435 10.33 13.80 -42.38
CA THR A 435 11.22 14.94 -42.69
C THR A 435 10.56 16.31 -42.57
N LYS A 436 9.24 16.39 -42.42
CA LYS A 436 8.48 17.62 -42.15
C LYS A 436 8.45 18.04 -40.68
N GLY A 437 8.74 17.11 -39.76
CA GLY A 437 8.36 17.21 -38.35
C GLY A 437 6.96 16.65 -38.09
N THR A 438 6.76 16.13 -36.87
CA THR A 438 5.50 15.57 -36.36
C THR A 438 4.99 16.27 -35.09
N PHE A 439 5.84 17.01 -34.39
CA PHE A 439 5.54 17.75 -33.16
C PHE A 439 5.09 19.20 -33.42
N SER A 440 5.74 19.92 -34.35
CA SER A 440 5.29 21.26 -34.77
C SER A 440 5.87 21.73 -36.12
N GLY A 441 5.14 22.61 -36.80
CA GLY A 441 5.63 23.37 -37.96
C GLY A 441 6.34 24.68 -37.60
N GLU A 442 6.34 25.06 -36.31
CA GLU A 442 6.95 26.28 -35.79
C GLU A 442 8.49 26.20 -35.75
N ALA A 443 9.16 27.33 -35.61
CA ALA A 443 10.60 27.33 -35.27
C ALA A 443 10.84 26.65 -33.91
N GLY A 444 12.02 26.07 -33.70
CA GLY A 444 12.41 25.46 -32.42
C GLY A 444 12.67 26.48 -31.33
N GLY A 445 12.46 26.07 -30.07
CA GLY A 445 13.18 26.64 -28.93
C GLY A 445 14.41 25.80 -28.59
N MET A 446 15.11 26.10 -27.51
CA MET A 446 16.35 25.42 -27.12
C MET A 446 16.22 24.77 -25.74
N ILE A 447 16.64 23.51 -25.60
CA ILE A 447 16.65 22.76 -24.34
C ILE A 447 18.09 22.62 -23.83
N LYS A 448 18.32 22.94 -22.56
CA LYS A 448 19.46 22.48 -21.76
C LYS A 448 19.00 21.32 -20.89
N ALA A 449 19.75 20.23 -20.86
CA ALA A 449 19.50 19.06 -20.03
C ALA A 449 20.67 18.81 -19.07
N TYR A 450 20.39 18.40 -17.83
CA TYR A 450 21.39 18.00 -16.83
C TYR A 450 20.82 16.93 -15.90
N ASN A 451 21.60 15.92 -15.51
CA ASN A 451 21.24 14.93 -14.47
C ASN A 451 19.79 14.39 -14.52
N ASN A 452 19.30 13.94 -15.69
CA ASN A 452 17.97 13.30 -15.80
C ASN A 452 18.15 11.78 -15.97
N HIS A 453 17.30 10.98 -15.33
CA HIS A 453 17.22 9.54 -15.58
C HIS A 453 16.35 9.26 -16.80
N ILE A 454 16.84 8.45 -17.75
CA ILE A 454 16.14 8.12 -18.99
C ILE A 454 16.15 6.59 -19.19
N GLU A 455 15.00 5.93 -19.01
CA GLU A 455 14.81 4.51 -19.33
C GLU A 455 13.67 4.31 -20.35
N GLY A 456 13.78 3.27 -21.17
CA GLY A 456 12.76 2.88 -22.17
C GLY A 456 12.50 3.86 -23.33
N ALA A 457 13.08 5.06 -23.32
CA ALA A 457 12.90 6.08 -24.36
C ALA A 457 13.24 5.56 -25.77
N LYS A 458 12.39 5.85 -26.76
CA LYS A 458 12.53 5.36 -28.14
C LYS A 458 13.61 6.12 -28.92
N ARG A 459 13.74 7.43 -28.68
CA ARG A 459 14.83 8.26 -29.18
C ARG A 459 14.98 9.52 -28.34
N LEU A 460 16.25 9.90 -28.12
CA LEU A 460 16.70 11.18 -27.60
C LEU A 460 18.10 11.41 -28.19
N VAL A 461 18.41 12.62 -28.64
CA VAL A 461 19.73 12.98 -29.19
C VAL A 461 20.26 14.23 -28.52
N TYR A 462 21.51 14.21 -28.04
CA TYR A 462 22.14 15.40 -27.48
C TYR A 462 23.00 16.12 -28.52
N ALA A 463 23.15 17.45 -28.34
CA ALA A 463 24.02 18.29 -29.18
C ALA A 463 25.50 17.87 -29.14
N ASN A 464 25.85 17.09 -28.12
CA ASN A 464 27.15 16.49 -27.88
C ASN A 464 27.39 15.27 -28.81
N ASP A 465 26.32 14.61 -29.28
CA ASP A 465 26.34 13.50 -30.23
C ASP A 465 26.18 13.99 -31.68
N ASP A 466 25.22 14.90 -31.93
CA ASP A 466 25.03 15.59 -33.20
C ASP A 466 24.78 17.09 -32.96
N ALA A 467 25.78 17.92 -33.22
CA ALA A 467 25.71 19.37 -33.00
C ALA A 467 24.74 20.13 -33.93
N THR A 468 24.04 19.43 -34.84
CA THR A 468 23.04 20.00 -35.76
C THR A 468 21.64 19.41 -35.56
N GLN A 469 21.52 18.08 -35.40
CA GLN A 469 20.24 17.38 -35.33
C GLN A 469 20.02 16.74 -33.94
N PHE A 470 19.87 17.60 -32.94
CA PHE A 470 19.67 17.23 -31.53
C PHE A 470 18.31 17.66 -30.98
N ASP A 471 17.94 17.08 -29.84
CA ASP A 471 16.74 17.39 -29.06
C ASP A 471 17.05 18.20 -27.78
N ALA A 472 18.28 18.11 -27.24
CA ALA A 472 18.76 18.95 -26.14
C ALA A 472 20.28 19.14 -26.15
N TYR A 473 20.78 20.17 -25.47
CA TYR A 473 22.20 20.28 -25.10
C TYR A 473 22.43 19.59 -23.76
N LEU A 474 23.30 18.58 -23.69
CA LEU A 474 23.65 17.92 -22.43
C LEU A 474 24.80 18.66 -21.74
N ALA A 475 24.49 19.30 -20.62
CA ALA A 475 25.47 19.97 -19.78
C ALA A 475 26.27 18.94 -18.96
N SER A 476 27.58 19.14 -18.86
CA SER A 476 28.49 18.32 -18.06
C SER A 476 28.48 18.68 -16.57
N THR A 477 28.14 19.93 -16.24
CA THR A 477 27.86 20.39 -14.87
C THR A 477 26.62 21.27 -14.87
N ARG A 478 25.95 21.35 -13.72
CA ARG A 478 24.70 22.12 -13.58
C ARG A 478 24.85 23.56 -14.06
N ASP A 479 25.94 24.23 -13.68
CA ASP A 479 26.14 25.66 -13.94
C ASP A 479 26.82 25.94 -15.29
N GLU A 480 26.99 24.92 -16.15
CA GLU A 480 27.56 25.09 -17.49
C GLU A 480 26.65 25.95 -18.36
N LYS A 481 27.22 27.01 -18.98
CA LYS A 481 26.50 27.87 -19.91
C LYS A 481 26.56 27.29 -21.32
N VAL A 482 25.40 27.02 -21.92
CA VAL A 482 25.25 26.56 -23.31
C VAL A 482 25.92 27.57 -24.26
N PRO A 483 26.97 27.18 -25.01
CA PRO A 483 27.68 28.10 -25.89
C PRO A 483 26.80 28.56 -27.06
N SER A 484 26.89 29.85 -27.42
CA SER A 484 26.14 30.46 -28.54
C SER A 484 26.57 29.99 -29.95
N SER A 485 27.41 28.96 -30.04
CA SER A 485 27.62 28.15 -31.25
C SER A 485 26.51 27.13 -31.46
N TYR A 486 25.88 26.62 -30.38
CA TYR A 486 24.77 25.68 -30.46
C TYR A 486 23.46 26.43 -30.66
N LYS A 487 22.78 26.13 -31.77
CA LYS A 487 21.57 26.83 -32.20
C LYS A 487 20.56 25.89 -32.83
N THR A 488 19.29 26.27 -32.77
CA THR A 488 18.24 25.53 -33.49
C THR A 488 18.37 25.69 -35.00
N VAL A 489 18.16 24.60 -35.75
CA VAL A 489 18.20 24.59 -37.22
C VAL A 489 17.05 25.41 -37.79
N SER A 490 15.85 25.27 -37.21
CA SER A 490 14.70 26.11 -37.52
C SER A 490 14.57 27.22 -36.49
N GLY A 491 15.05 28.41 -36.82
CA GLY A 491 14.95 29.62 -35.98
C GLY A 491 16.30 30.26 -35.64
N GLY A 492 17.38 29.49 -35.53
CA GLY A 492 18.69 30.01 -35.13
C GLY A 492 18.75 30.42 -33.65
N THR A 493 17.85 29.88 -32.82
CA THR A 493 17.69 30.20 -31.41
C THR A 493 18.89 29.72 -30.60
N ASN A 494 19.44 30.59 -29.75
CA ASN A 494 20.37 30.22 -28.69
C ASN A 494 19.59 30.02 -27.39
N TYR A 495 20.11 29.20 -26.48
CA TYR A 495 19.64 29.15 -25.10
C TYR A 495 20.03 30.44 -24.35
N ASN A 496 19.12 31.01 -23.55
CA ASN A 496 19.37 32.29 -22.85
C ASN A 496 20.20 32.15 -21.54
N ASN A 497 20.40 30.93 -21.04
CA ASN A 497 21.19 30.64 -19.82
C ASN A 497 20.61 31.22 -18.50
N PHE A 498 19.28 31.36 -18.42
CA PHE A 498 18.57 31.92 -17.27
C PHE A 498 18.88 31.22 -15.92
N ASP A 499 19.05 29.90 -15.95
CA ASP A 499 19.37 29.02 -14.82
C ASP A 499 20.73 29.31 -14.16
N THR A 500 21.59 30.05 -14.86
CA THR A 500 22.92 30.51 -14.40
C THR A 500 22.96 32.01 -14.11
N ALA A 501 21.81 32.67 -14.02
CA ALA A 501 21.67 34.09 -13.70
C ALA A 501 21.32 34.31 -12.22
N ALA A 502 21.76 35.43 -11.65
CA ALA A 502 21.46 35.79 -10.26
C ALA A 502 19.97 36.09 -9.98
N SER A 503 19.15 36.18 -11.03
CA SER A 503 17.69 36.33 -11.00
C SER A 503 16.94 34.98 -10.96
N MET A 504 17.65 33.85 -11.03
CA MET A 504 17.03 32.54 -10.80
C MET A 504 16.62 32.43 -9.32
N TYR A 505 15.44 31.86 -9.06
CA TYR A 505 14.98 31.63 -7.69
C TYR A 505 15.83 30.56 -6.99
N SER A 506 15.77 30.51 -5.66
CA SER A 506 16.41 29.48 -4.85
C SER A 506 15.52 28.24 -4.77
N TYR A 507 16.12 27.06 -4.91
CA TYR A 507 15.46 25.76 -4.78
C TYR A 507 16.48 24.67 -4.47
N ASN A 508 16.00 23.50 -4.07
CA ASN A 508 16.78 22.29 -3.88
C ASN A 508 16.46 21.33 -5.04
N VAL A 509 17.47 20.67 -5.61
CA VAL A 509 17.31 19.65 -6.65
C VAL A 509 17.68 18.29 -6.07
N ASP A 510 16.73 17.36 -6.13
CA ASP A 510 16.91 15.97 -5.71
C ASP A 510 17.59 15.14 -6.82
N SER A 511 18.04 13.93 -6.49
CA SER A 511 18.30 12.93 -7.53
C SER A 511 17.00 12.56 -8.27
N PRO A 512 17.06 12.10 -9.54
CA PRO A 512 15.88 11.58 -10.23
C PRO A 512 15.14 10.46 -9.47
N GLU A 513 15.89 9.64 -8.74
CA GLU A 513 15.36 8.53 -7.94
C GLU A 513 14.57 9.04 -6.73
N GLU A 514 15.16 9.94 -5.92
CA GLU A 514 14.46 10.61 -4.81
C GLU A 514 13.26 11.44 -5.31
N ALA A 515 13.39 12.07 -6.48
CA ALA A 515 12.31 12.80 -7.12
C ALA A 515 11.12 11.89 -7.45
N LYS A 516 11.37 10.72 -8.04
CA LYS A 516 10.33 9.71 -8.32
C LYS A 516 9.63 9.25 -7.02
N GLU A 517 10.39 8.97 -5.96
CA GLU A 517 9.83 8.60 -4.66
C GLU A 517 8.95 9.72 -4.05
N LYS A 518 9.41 10.98 -4.08
CA LYS A 518 8.62 12.13 -3.61
C LYS A 518 7.39 12.38 -4.46
N VAL A 519 7.48 12.27 -5.78
CA VAL A 519 6.33 12.41 -6.69
C VAL A 519 5.27 11.38 -6.35
N MET A 520 5.64 10.09 -6.26
CA MET A 520 4.72 9.00 -5.91
C MET A 520 4.16 9.10 -4.48
N SER A 521 4.78 9.90 -3.60
CA SER A 521 4.34 10.08 -2.20
C SER A 521 3.49 11.33 -1.96
N TYR A 522 3.61 12.35 -2.81
CA TYR A 522 3.09 13.70 -2.55
C TYR A 522 2.42 14.38 -3.75
N ALA A 523 2.47 13.82 -4.96
CA ALA A 523 1.73 14.38 -6.08
C ALA A 523 0.25 14.00 -6.01
N GLY A 524 -0.62 14.91 -6.47
CA GLY A 524 -2.07 14.75 -6.35
C GLY A 524 -2.64 15.30 -5.04
N ARG A 525 -3.90 14.97 -4.74
CA ARG A 525 -4.57 15.33 -3.47
C ARG A 525 -3.85 14.74 -2.26
N VAL A 526 -4.07 15.33 -1.07
CA VAL A 526 -3.50 14.82 0.20
C VAL A 526 -3.83 13.34 0.39
N ASN A 527 -2.89 12.58 0.96
CA ASN A 527 -2.94 11.11 1.08
C ASN A 527 -3.14 10.33 -0.25
N GLY A 528 -3.01 10.97 -1.42
CA GLY A 528 -3.30 10.37 -2.73
C GLY A 528 -4.77 10.47 -3.16
N GLY A 529 -5.61 11.12 -2.37
CA GLY A 529 -7.04 11.31 -2.66
C GLY A 529 -7.90 10.05 -2.56
N ASP A 530 -9.21 10.24 -2.74
CA ASP A 530 -10.23 9.17 -2.65
C ASP A 530 -10.41 8.35 -3.95
N PHE A 531 -9.69 8.69 -5.03
CA PHE A 531 -9.80 8.03 -6.32
C PHE A 531 -8.57 7.18 -6.64
N SER A 532 -8.71 5.86 -6.61
CA SER A 532 -7.62 4.95 -6.95
C SER A 532 -7.68 4.46 -8.41
N TRP A 533 -6.55 4.56 -9.11
CA TRP A 533 -6.31 3.84 -10.37
C TRP A 533 -4.88 3.30 -10.39
N GLN A 534 -4.62 2.32 -11.23
CA GLN A 534 -3.28 1.80 -11.53
C GLN A 534 -3.28 1.47 -13.02
N PHE A 535 -2.36 2.06 -13.77
CA PHE A 535 -2.20 1.78 -15.19
C PHE A 535 -1.51 0.45 -15.43
N THR A 536 -1.72 -0.13 -16.60
CA THR A 536 -0.90 -1.25 -17.06
C THR A 536 0.24 -0.75 -17.90
N GLU A 537 1.36 -1.45 -17.84
CA GLU A 537 2.53 -1.09 -18.63
C GLU A 537 2.38 -1.58 -20.10
N ALA A 538 1.18 -2.06 -20.46
CA ALA A 538 0.68 -2.14 -21.84
C ALA A 538 -0.06 -0.85 -22.28
N ASP A 539 -0.44 0.02 -21.33
CA ASP A 539 -0.87 1.40 -21.58
C ASP A 539 0.33 2.34 -21.90
N ASP A 540 1.59 1.94 -21.62
CA ASP A 540 2.83 2.75 -21.87
C ASP A 540 2.98 3.31 -23.30
N GLU A 541 2.53 2.59 -24.34
CA GLU A 541 2.51 3.09 -25.72
C GLU A 541 1.10 3.58 -26.15
N SER A 542 0.10 3.50 -25.27
CA SER A 542 -1.29 3.85 -25.54
C SER A 542 -1.53 5.36 -25.44
N TYR A 543 -2.04 5.93 -26.53
CA TYR A 543 -2.65 7.25 -26.56
C TYR A 543 -4.15 7.14 -26.92
N SER A 544 -4.75 5.99 -26.66
CA SER A 544 -6.19 5.78 -26.75
C SER A 544 -6.82 6.10 -25.39
N LEU A 545 -8.06 6.58 -25.37
CA LEU A 545 -8.80 6.71 -24.11
C LEU A 545 -9.03 5.32 -23.49
N ASN A 546 -8.62 5.15 -22.24
CA ASN A 546 -8.91 3.95 -21.45
C ASN A 546 -10.39 4.01 -21.02
N ALA A 547 -11.19 3.09 -21.56
CA ALA A 547 -12.64 3.11 -21.41
C ALA A 547 -13.09 2.83 -19.96
N ASP A 548 -12.35 1.99 -19.25
CA ASP A 548 -12.68 1.59 -17.88
C ASP A 548 -12.29 2.69 -16.87
N LEU A 549 -11.18 3.40 -17.10
CA LEU A 549 -10.85 4.63 -16.36
C LEU A 549 -11.92 5.70 -16.56
N MET A 550 -12.33 5.96 -17.81
CA MET A 550 -13.41 6.90 -18.13
C MET A 550 -14.76 6.49 -17.52
N ALA A 551 -15.05 5.19 -17.43
CA ALA A 551 -16.22 4.68 -16.73
C ALA A 551 -16.13 4.91 -15.20
N LYS A 552 -14.95 4.68 -14.60
CA LYS A 552 -14.70 4.91 -13.17
C LYS A 552 -14.82 6.38 -12.79
N ILE A 553 -14.27 7.29 -13.61
CA ILE A 553 -14.41 8.76 -13.43
C ILE A 553 -15.88 9.17 -13.51
N LYS A 554 -16.66 8.64 -14.46
CA LYS A 554 -18.10 8.91 -14.58
C LYS A 554 -18.95 8.32 -13.45
N ALA A 555 -18.47 7.28 -12.79
CA ALA A 555 -19.11 6.67 -11.64
C ALA A 555 -18.68 7.29 -10.29
N TYR A 556 -17.76 8.26 -10.31
CA TYR A 556 -17.27 8.91 -9.10
C TYR A 556 -18.38 9.65 -8.33
N LYS A 557 -18.27 9.60 -7.01
CA LYS A 557 -19.08 10.32 -6.05
C LYS A 557 -18.30 10.40 -4.74
N SER A 558 -18.26 11.57 -4.10
CA SER A 558 -17.70 11.71 -2.75
C SER A 558 -18.59 11.03 -1.70
N ASP A 559 -17.96 10.34 -0.74
CA ASP A 559 -18.62 9.57 0.33
C ASP A 559 -19.09 10.43 1.54
N VAL A 560 -19.03 11.76 1.43
CA VAL A 560 -19.47 12.71 2.46
C VAL A 560 -20.99 12.68 2.64
N VAL A 561 -21.43 12.40 3.87
CA VAL A 561 -22.83 12.36 4.32
C VAL A 561 -23.30 13.74 4.82
N SER A 562 -22.44 14.44 5.58
CA SER A 562 -22.68 15.81 6.05
C SER A 562 -21.40 16.58 6.30
N ILE A 563 -21.53 17.91 6.32
CA ILE A 563 -20.47 18.90 6.49
C ILE A 563 -20.95 19.89 7.55
N GLY A 564 -20.13 20.16 8.56
CA GLY A 564 -20.48 21.01 9.68
C GLY A 564 -20.44 20.23 11.00
N GLY A 565 -19.60 20.65 11.95
CA GLY A 565 -19.45 20.03 13.27
C GLY A 565 -20.77 19.81 14.05
N ASN A 566 -21.79 20.64 13.81
CA ASN A 566 -23.12 20.52 14.44
C ASN A 566 -24.14 19.70 13.62
N SER A 567 -23.72 18.97 12.58
CA SER A 567 -24.60 18.35 11.58
C SER A 567 -24.53 16.82 11.52
N ILE A 568 -24.59 16.14 12.68
CA ILE A 568 -24.77 14.69 12.66
C ILE A 568 -26.13 14.37 12.03
N LYS A 569 -26.10 13.86 10.80
CA LYS A 569 -27.29 13.30 10.15
C LYS A 569 -27.41 11.86 10.60
N GLU A 570 -28.62 11.44 11.00
CA GLU A 570 -28.91 10.02 10.99
C GLU A 570 -28.69 9.49 9.57
N ILE A 571 -27.85 8.46 9.45
CA ILE A 571 -27.71 7.71 8.20
C ILE A 571 -29.01 6.93 8.02
N ALA A 572 -29.96 7.55 7.32
CA ALA A 572 -31.21 6.91 6.91
C ALA A 572 -30.88 5.74 5.98
N SER A 573 -31.53 4.60 6.19
CA SER A 573 -31.52 3.50 5.22
C SER A 573 -32.10 4.01 3.90
N VAL A 574 -31.27 4.04 2.85
CA VAL A 574 -31.52 4.74 1.58
C VAL A 574 -32.91 4.41 1.00
N PRO A 575 -33.84 5.38 0.93
CA PRO A 575 -35.03 5.30 0.09
C PRO A 575 -34.68 5.68 -1.35
N GLU A 576 -35.36 5.08 -2.32
CA GLU A 576 -35.17 5.39 -3.75
C GLU A 576 -35.56 6.83 -4.10
N GLU A 577 -34.75 7.49 -4.93
CA GLU A 577 -35.08 8.78 -5.53
C GLU A 577 -35.97 8.55 -6.76
N LYS A 578 -37.07 9.32 -6.88
CA LYS A 578 -38.08 9.16 -7.93
C LYS A 578 -38.01 10.26 -8.97
N GLU A 579 -38.37 9.92 -10.20
CA GLU A 579 -39.09 10.84 -11.09
C GLU A 579 -40.60 10.50 -11.10
N ASP A 580 -41.42 11.52 -10.85
CA ASP A 580 -42.85 11.58 -11.19
C ASP A 580 -43.01 12.34 -12.55
N PRO A 581 -44.15 12.33 -13.27
CA PRO A 581 -45.48 11.82 -12.87
C PRO A 581 -46.27 11.02 -13.95
N VAL A 582 -47.19 10.15 -13.52
CA VAL A 582 -48.60 10.21 -13.97
C VAL A 582 -49.55 9.90 -12.80
N LYS A 583 -50.63 10.69 -12.73
CA LYS A 583 -51.75 10.77 -11.78
C LYS A 583 -52.41 9.44 -11.27
N PRO A 584 -53.23 9.53 -10.19
CA PRO A 584 -53.41 8.45 -9.21
C PRO A 584 -54.83 7.83 -9.15
N GLU A 585 -55.01 6.81 -8.32
CA GLU A 585 -55.92 6.89 -7.15
C GLU A 585 -55.63 5.81 -6.08
N GLU A 586 -56.28 5.93 -4.92
CA GLU A 586 -56.07 5.16 -3.67
C GLU A 586 -56.85 3.81 -3.62
N PRO A 587 -56.90 3.06 -2.50
CA PRO A 587 -55.79 2.43 -1.75
C PRO A 587 -56.07 0.94 -1.40
N THR A 588 -55.06 0.17 -0.96
CA THR A 588 -55.06 -0.50 0.37
C THR A 588 -53.79 -1.32 0.69
N LYS A 589 -53.44 -1.33 1.99
CA LYS A 589 -52.75 -2.39 2.78
C LYS A 589 -51.55 -3.16 2.19
N SER A 590 -50.38 -2.80 2.70
CA SER A 590 -49.44 -3.65 3.47
C SER A 590 -49.40 -5.17 3.21
N GLU A 591 -48.21 -5.67 2.89
CA GLU A 591 -47.70 -6.95 3.41
C GLU A 591 -46.17 -6.92 3.54
N GLU A 592 -45.61 -7.75 4.41
CA GLU A 592 -44.17 -7.80 4.74
C GLU A 592 -43.46 -8.93 3.97
N THR A 593 -42.15 -8.82 3.74
CA THR A 593 -41.30 -9.99 3.41
C THR A 593 -39.90 -9.86 4.04
N ASN A 594 -39.40 -10.95 4.60
CA ASN A 594 -38.12 -11.03 5.30
C ASN A 594 -36.96 -11.40 4.35
N THR A 595 -35.72 -11.05 4.73
CA THR A 595 -34.50 -11.42 4.01
C THR A 595 -33.96 -12.79 4.44
N ALA A 596 -33.16 -13.41 3.55
CA ALA A 596 -32.70 -14.79 3.68
C ALA A 596 -31.18 -14.93 3.72
N SER A 597 -30.70 -16.00 4.34
CA SER A 597 -29.32 -16.27 4.76
C SER A 597 -28.50 -17.10 3.75
N ALA A 598 -29.13 -17.63 2.71
CA ALA A 598 -28.51 -18.13 1.49
C ALA A 598 -29.43 -17.83 0.31
N VAL A 599 -28.87 -17.52 -0.87
CA VAL A 599 -29.60 -17.07 -2.08
C VAL A 599 -28.94 -17.66 -3.33
N HIS A 600 -29.72 -17.96 -4.36
CA HIS A 600 -29.23 -18.33 -5.70
C HIS A 600 -30.21 -17.85 -6.79
N ASN A 601 -29.67 -17.15 -7.79
CA ASN A 601 -30.39 -16.55 -8.91
C ASN A 601 -29.97 -17.22 -10.22
N PHE A 602 -30.89 -17.96 -10.85
CA PHE A 602 -30.60 -18.70 -12.08
C PHE A 602 -30.26 -17.81 -13.29
N THR A 603 -30.50 -16.49 -13.21
CA THR A 603 -30.18 -15.49 -14.24
C THR A 603 -28.72 -15.07 -14.24
N THR A 604 -28.11 -14.92 -13.07
CA THR A 604 -26.71 -14.51 -12.90
C THR A 604 -25.79 -15.70 -12.67
N ASP A 605 -26.27 -16.69 -11.92
CA ASP A 605 -25.42 -17.73 -11.31
C ASP A 605 -25.48 -19.06 -12.10
N GLY A 606 -26.52 -19.23 -12.92
CA GLY A 606 -26.78 -20.45 -13.69
C GLY A 606 -26.90 -21.68 -12.79
N LEU A 607 -26.03 -22.67 -12.96
CA LEU A 607 -25.96 -23.86 -12.10
C LEU A 607 -24.90 -23.76 -10.98
N LYS A 608 -24.17 -22.64 -10.87
CA LYS A 608 -23.05 -22.49 -9.93
C LYS A 608 -23.54 -21.88 -8.62
N SER A 609 -23.61 -22.67 -7.56
CA SER A 609 -23.84 -22.17 -6.19
C SER A 609 -22.77 -22.72 -5.25
N SER A 610 -22.41 -21.95 -4.24
CA SER A 610 -21.60 -22.39 -3.10
C SER A 610 -22.44 -23.09 -2.01
N PHE A 611 -23.77 -22.97 -2.06
CA PHE A 611 -24.69 -23.51 -1.05
C PHE A 611 -25.63 -24.60 -1.60
N PHE A 612 -26.12 -24.45 -2.83
CA PHE A 612 -27.03 -25.42 -3.46
C PHE A 612 -26.31 -26.30 -4.49
N ASN A 613 -26.22 -27.61 -4.25
CA ASN A 613 -25.73 -28.59 -5.22
C ASN A 613 -26.84 -28.89 -6.24
N ILE A 614 -26.83 -28.13 -7.35
CA ILE A 614 -27.88 -28.12 -8.37
C ILE A 614 -27.49 -28.97 -9.59
N LYS A 615 -28.40 -29.86 -10.01
CA LYS A 615 -28.31 -30.64 -11.26
C LYS A 615 -29.61 -30.50 -12.05
N GLY A 616 -29.49 -30.23 -13.34
CA GLY A 616 -30.62 -30.09 -14.26
C GLY A 616 -30.23 -29.37 -15.54
N SER A 617 -31.15 -28.66 -16.18
CA SER A 617 -30.87 -27.91 -17.42
C SER A 617 -31.48 -26.51 -17.38
N LEU A 618 -30.65 -25.52 -17.69
CA LEU A 618 -31.02 -24.11 -17.75
C LEU A 618 -31.84 -23.78 -19.01
N SER A 619 -32.56 -22.67 -18.99
CA SER A 619 -33.24 -22.11 -20.16
C SER A 619 -33.56 -20.62 -19.99
N THR A 620 -33.30 -19.82 -21.03
CA THR A 620 -33.83 -18.45 -21.20
C THR A 620 -35.15 -18.43 -22.00
N SER A 621 -35.56 -19.57 -22.57
CA SER A 621 -36.72 -19.69 -23.47
C SER A 621 -38.05 -19.98 -22.76
N LYS A 622 -38.12 -19.83 -21.43
CA LYS A 622 -39.31 -20.16 -20.60
C LYS A 622 -39.92 -18.93 -19.92
N GLY A 623 -39.82 -17.79 -20.60
CA GLY A 623 -40.26 -16.50 -20.08
C GLY A 623 -39.32 -15.98 -18.98
N SER A 624 -39.80 -14.95 -18.29
CA SER A 624 -39.15 -14.28 -17.17
C SER A 624 -40.17 -14.09 -16.04
N THR A 625 -39.70 -13.67 -14.86
CA THR A 625 -40.51 -13.23 -13.73
C THR A 625 -39.76 -12.16 -12.94
N THR A 626 -40.43 -11.45 -12.03
CA THR A 626 -39.82 -10.42 -11.18
C THR A 626 -40.05 -10.77 -9.71
N TYR A 627 -38.97 -10.81 -8.92
CA TYR A 627 -39.04 -11.12 -7.49
C TYR A 627 -38.03 -10.31 -6.70
N ASN A 628 -38.46 -9.69 -5.59
CA ASN A 628 -37.67 -8.78 -4.76
C ASN A 628 -36.87 -7.74 -5.58
N GLY A 629 -37.53 -7.12 -6.57
CA GLY A 629 -36.94 -6.13 -7.48
C GLY A 629 -36.07 -6.69 -8.62
N LEU A 630 -35.67 -7.98 -8.56
CA LEU A 630 -34.83 -8.61 -9.56
C LEU A 630 -35.64 -9.04 -10.79
N SER A 631 -35.18 -8.67 -11.98
CA SER A 631 -35.68 -9.19 -13.26
C SER A 631 -35.00 -10.52 -13.60
N LEU A 632 -35.75 -11.62 -13.55
CA LEU A 632 -35.21 -12.98 -13.65
C LEU A 632 -35.53 -13.55 -15.04
N THR A 633 -34.52 -13.74 -15.87
CA THR A 633 -34.66 -14.07 -17.31
C THR A 633 -34.05 -15.41 -17.72
N GLN A 634 -33.43 -16.14 -16.78
CA GLN A 634 -33.02 -17.53 -16.97
C GLN A 634 -33.47 -18.39 -15.79
N CYS A 635 -33.83 -19.63 -16.07
CA CYS A 635 -34.39 -20.57 -15.10
C CYS A 635 -33.75 -21.96 -15.19
N LEU A 636 -33.81 -22.69 -14.08
CA LEU A 636 -33.65 -24.14 -14.04
C LEU A 636 -34.98 -24.82 -14.38
N LYS A 637 -34.99 -25.65 -15.43
CA LYS A 637 -36.15 -26.50 -15.73
C LYS A 637 -36.27 -27.60 -14.68
N VAL A 638 -37.45 -27.78 -14.09
CA VAL A 638 -37.78 -28.89 -13.18
C VAL A 638 -38.31 -30.05 -14.01
N GLU A 639 -37.39 -30.91 -14.42
CA GLU A 639 -37.62 -32.11 -15.23
C GLU A 639 -37.27 -33.37 -14.40
N SER A 640 -37.52 -34.56 -14.94
CA SER A 640 -37.36 -35.82 -14.17
C SER A 640 -35.90 -36.17 -13.84
N SER A 641 -34.94 -35.42 -14.38
CA SER A 641 -33.50 -35.46 -14.10
C SER A 641 -33.03 -34.32 -13.18
N THR A 642 -33.92 -33.40 -12.79
CA THR A 642 -33.58 -32.23 -11.97
C THR A 642 -33.55 -32.62 -10.49
N SER A 643 -32.45 -32.28 -9.82
CA SER A 643 -32.21 -32.54 -8.40
C SER A 643 -31.41 -31.38 -7.81
N ILE A 644 -31.86 -30.86 -6.67
CA ILE A 644 -31.11 -29.89 -5.87
C ILE A 644 -30.92 -30.48 -4.48
N THR A 645 -29.74 -30.35 -3.89
CA THR A 645 -29.44 -30.76 -2.51
C THR A 645 -28.65 -29.67 -1.78
N PHE A 646 -28.90 -29.48 -0.49
CA PHE A 646 -28.26 -28.48 0.37
C PHE A 646 -28.47 -28.83 1.84
N THR A 647 -27.77 -28.17 2.76
CA THR A 647 -27.82 -28.47 4.19
C THR A 647 -28.11 -27.20 5.00
N THR A 648 -29.04 -27.27 5.95
CA THR A 648 -29.32 -26.17 6.90
C THR A 648 -28.75 -26.48 8.28
N THR A 649 -28.28 -25.45 8.99
CA THR A 649 -27.56 -25.60 10.26
C THR A 649 -28.42 -25.37 11.51
N LYS A 650 -29.59 -24.74 11.36
CA LYS A 650 -30.68 -24.64 12.36
C LYS A 650 -32.03 -24.61 11.64
N GLU A 651 -33.16 -24.50 12.35
CA GLU A 651 -34.48 -24.37 11.69
C GLU A 651 -34.49 -23.14 10.77
N ALA A 652 -34.95 -23.34 9.53
CA ALA A 652 -34.84 -22.38 8.44
C ALA A 652 -36.14 -22.25 7.64
N GLU A 653 -36.23 -21.24 6.79
CA GLU A 653 -37.32 -21.11 5.82
C GLU A 653 -36.80 -21.01 4.38
N LEU A 654 -37.15 -22.00 3.56
CA LEU A 654 -36.84 -22.08 2.13
C LEU A 654 -37.91 -21.35 1.32
N THR A 655 -37.50 -20.50 0.39
CA THR A 655 -38.35 -19.93 -0.66
C THR A 655 -37.85 -20.34 -2.05
N LEU A 656 -38.76 -20.71 -2.94
CA LEU A 656 -38.56 -21.01 -4.36
C LEU A 656 -39.48 -20.15 -5.23
N VAL A 657 -38.96 -19.62 -6.33
CA VAL A 657 -39.68 -18.73 -7.26
C VAL A 657 -39.72 -19.33 -8.65
N PHE A 658 -40.90 -19.35 -9.25
CA PHE A 658 -41.25 -19.90 -10.55
C PHE A 658 -41.86 -18.81 -11.45
N ASN A 659 -42.26 -19.17 -12.68
CA ASN A 659 -43.15 -18.30 -13.47
C ASN A 659 -44.44 -17.96 -12.71
N ASP A 660 -44.90 -16.71 -12.88
CA ASP A 660 -46.19 -16.19 -12.46
C ASP A 660 -47.33 -17.18 -12.79
N GLY A 661 -48.27 -17.37 -11.86
CA GLY A 661 -49.38 -18.31 -12.04
C GLY A 661 -49.01 -19.81 -11.97
N PHE A 662 -47.77 -20.17 -11.65
CA PHE A 662 -47.41 -21.57 -11.36
C PHE A 662 -48.05 -22.04 -10.04
N ASN A 663 -49.02 -22.96 -10.15
CA ASN A 663 -49.82 -23.48 -9.05
C ASN A 663 -49.78 -25.02 -9.03
N LYS A 664 -48.61 -25.61 -8.77
CA LYS A 664 -48.34 -27.06 -8.89
C LYS A 664 -47.36 -27.59 -7.85
N ASN A 665 -47.19 -28.91 -7.80
CA ASN A 665 -46.44 -29.60 -6.75
C ASN A 665 -44.95 -29.75 -7.08
N ILE A 666 -44.11 -29.60 -6.06
CA ILE A 666 -42.68 -29.87 -6.04
C ILE A 666 -42.42 -30.87 -4.89
N MET A 667 -41.40 -31.71 -5.02
CA MET A 667 -40.96 -32.58 -3.92
C MET A 667 -39.93 -31.83 -3.09
N ILE A 668 -40.14 -31.77 -1.78
CA ILE A 668 -39.17 -31.29 -0.80
C ILE A 668 -39.08 -32.39 0.27
N ASP A 669 -37.90 -32.97 0.45
CA ASP A 669 -37.61 -34.02 1.44
C ASP A 669 -38.59 -35.21 1.41
N GLY A 670 -38.89 -35.67 0.18
CA GLY A 670 -39.84 -36.75 -0.08
C GLY A 670 -41.32 -36.38 0.11
N SER A 671 -41.61 -35.17 0.58
CA SER A 671 -42.96 -34.63 0.77
C SER A 671 -43.40 -33.76 -0.41
N LYS A 672 -44.68 -33.79 -0.74
CA LYS A 672 -45.24 -32.95 -1.82
C LYS A 672 -45.67 -31.60 -1.25
N VAL A 673 -45.12 -30.52 -1.80
CA VAL A 673 -45.44 -29.13 -1.42
C VAL A 673 -45.91 -28.37 -2.65
N THR A 674 -47.01 -27.63 -2.54
CA THR A 674 -47.62 -26.90 -3.65
C THR A 674 -47.12 -25.46 -3.68
N ALA A 675 -46.61 -25.01 -4.83
CA ALA A 675 -46.38 -23.58 -5.08
C ALA A 675 -47.71 -22.86 -5.33
N SER A 676 -47.81 -21.60 -4.93
CA SER A 676 -48.98 -20.73 -5.12
C SER A 676 -48.58 -19.48 -5.90
N ASN A 677 -49.26 -19.22 -7.02
CA ASN A 677 -49.01 -18.10 -7.92
C ASN A 677 -47.53 -17.83 -8.30
N GLY A 678 -46.70 -18.88 -8.40
CA GLY A 678 -45.28 -18.74 -8.70
C GLY A 678 -44.34 -18.77 -7.50
N ILE A 679 -44.82 -18.70 -6.26
CA ILE A 679 -43.98 -18.72 -5.06
C ILE A 679 -44.27 -19.96 -4.21
N LEU A 680 -43.24 -20.58 -3.65
CA LEU A 680 -43.34 -21.62 -2.64
C LEU A 680 -42.42 -21.25 -1.48
N THR A 681 -42.98 -21.04 -0.29
CA THR A 681 -42.22 -20.82 0.95
C THR A 681 -42.56 -21.92 1.96
N THR A 682 -41.56 -22.52 2.61
CA THR A 682 -41.76 -23.62 3.56
C THR A 682 -40.64 -23.72 4.60
N LYS A 683 -40.97 -24.20 5.79
CA LYS A 683 -39.99 -24.40 6.87
C LYS A 683 -39.23 -25.71 6.71
N LEU A 684 -37.95 -25.66 7.07
CA LEU A 684 -37.01 -26.77 7.08
C LEU A 684 -36.44 -26.92 8.50
N ALA A 685 -36.36 -28.16 9.01
CA ALA A 685 -35.57 -28.45 10.21
C ALA A 685 -34.08 -28.49 9.86
N ALA A 686 -33.20 -28.32 10.85
CA ALA A 686 -31.76 -28.48 10.66
C ALA A 686 -31.42 -29.86 10.09
N GLY A 687 -30.69 -29.93 8.97
CA GLY A 687 -30.34 -31.19 8.31
C GLY A 687 -29.99 -31.07 6.83
N GLU A 688 -29.89 -32.22 6.15
CA GLU A 688 -29.77 -32.29 4.69
C GLU A 688 -31.14 -32.25 4.02
N HIS A 689 -31.24 -31.53 2.90
CA HIS A 689 -32.47 -31.31 2.15
C HIS A 689 -32.31 -31.65 0.67
N SER A 690 -33.43 -31.96 0.04
CA SER A 690 -33.54 -32.34 -1.37
C SER A 690 -34.80 -31.75 -2.01
N ILE A 691 -34.61 -31.11 -3.18
CA ILE A 691 -35.71 -30.64 -4.03
C ILE A 691 -35.70 -31.48 -5.31
N ALA A 692 -36.85 -32.04 -5.65
CA ALA A 692 -37.03 -32.87 -6.85
C ALA A 692 -38.41 -32.66 -7.49
N LYS A 693 -38.57 -33.17 -8.71
CA LYS A 693 -39.81 -33.01 -9.48
C LYS A 693 -40.98 -33.81 -8.90
N VAL A 694 -42.15 -33.18 -8.82
CA VAL A 694 -43.46 -33.85 -8.93
C VAL A 694 -44.11 -33.43 -10.25
N ASP A 695 -44.49 -32.16 -10.35
CA ASP A 695 -44.95 -31.54 -11.58
C ASP A 695 -43.79 -30.82 -12.31
N SER A 696 -43.88 -30.67 -13.64
CA SER A 696 -42.91 -29.85 -14.38
C SER A 696 -43.15 -28.35 -14.14
N GLY A 697 -42.09 -27.62 -13.80
CA GLY A 697 -42.05 -26.16 -13.63
C GLY A 697 -40.67 -25.59 -14.02
N ASN A 698 -40.45 -24.30 -13.81
CA ASN A 698 -39.15 -23.64 -14.02
C ASN A 698 -38.82 -22.76 -12.81
N ILE A 699 -37.68 -22.97 -12.14
CA ILE A 699 -37.24 -22.16 -10.98
C ILE A 699 -36.32 -21.04 -11.47
N PHE A 700 -36.58 -19.80 -11.06
CA PHE A 700 -35.80 -18.61 -11.40
C PHE A 700 -34.94 -18.10 -10.25
N TYR A 701 -35.38 -18.31 -9.00
CA TYR A 701 -34.68 -17.88 -7.79
C TYR A 701 -34.99 -18.83 -6.63
N MET A 702 -34.06 -18.99 -5.70
CA MET A 702 -34.24 -19.75 -4.45
C MET A 702 -33.43 -19.16 -3.29
N ALA A 703 -33.95 -19.27 -2.07
CA ALA A 703 -33.30 -18.72 -0.86
C ALA A 703 -33.68 -19.47 0.43
N VAL A 704 -32.88 -19.36 1.50
CA VAL A 704 -33.08 -20.01 2.82
C VAL A 704 -32.74 -19.06 3.98
N SER A 705 -33.62 -18.84 4.97
CA SER A 705 -33.43 -17.85 6.07
C SER A 705 -33.33 -18.43 7.50
N TYR A 706 -32.77 -17.67 8.45
CA TYR A 706 -32.72 -17.97 9.91
C TYR A 706 -32.84 -16.67 10.78
N GLY A 707 -33.26 -16.72 12.07
CA GLY A 707 -33.27 -15.52 12.97
C GLY A 707 -33.60 -15.76 14.47
N ASP A 708 -33.27 -14.80 15.36
CA ASP A 708 -33.29 -14.91 16.85
C ASP A 708 -33.55 -13.55 17.62
N LYS A 709 -33.72 -13.57 18.96
CA LYS A 709 -33.93 -12.39 19.88
C LYS A 709 -33.40 -12.61 21.33
N GLU A 710 -33.24 -11.54 22.13
CA GLU A 710 -32.52 -11.49 23.44
C GLU A 710 -33.25 -10.66 24.56
N VAL A 711 -32.93 -10.87 25.87
CA VAL A 711 -33.42 -10.10 27.06
C VAL A 711 -32.41 -10.14 28.26
N THR A 712 -32.22 -9.03 29.03
CA THR A 712 -31.39 -8.94 30.28
C THR A 712 -31.89 -7.93 31.34
N PRO A 713 -31.46 -8.08 32.62
CA PRO A 713 -31.01 -6.97 33.52
C PRO A 713 -29.86 -7.43 34.49
N THR A 714 -29.23 -6.70 35.46
CA THR A 714 -29.38 -5.37 36.12
C THR A 714 -28.03 -4.91 36.79
N GLU A 715 -28.00 -3.75 37.48
CA GLU A 715 -26.85 -3.08 38.18
C GLU A 715 -26.76 -3.32 39.71
N PRO A 716 -25.77 -2.81 40.51
CA PRO A 716 -24.72 -1.77 40.27
C PRO A 716 -23.25 -2.27 40.56
N THR A 717 -22.13 -1.55 40.88
CA THR A 717 -21.84 -0.23 41.51
C THR A 717 -20.38 0.30 41.23
N LYS A 718 -19.78 1.13 42.11
CA LYS A 718 -18.52 1.94 42.01
C LYS A 718 -17.80 1.94 43.42
N PRO A 719 -16.44 2.10 43.64
CA PRO A 719 -15.54 3.07 42.98
C PRO A 719 -14.02 2.77 42.74
N GLU A 720 -13.43 3.65 41.90
CA GLU A 720 -12.06 4.22 41.90
C GLU A 720 -10.84 3.52 41.23
N ASN A 721 -9.80 4.34 40.99
CA ASN A 721 -8.73 4.29 39.95
C ASN A 721 -7.33 4.00 40.61
N PRO A 722 -6.18 3.69 39.93
CA PRO A 722 -5.65 4.40 38.73
C PRO A 722 -4.66 3.68 37.72
N THR A 723 -4.26 4.43 36.68
CA THR A 723 -2.93 4.52 35.97
C THR A 723 -2.56 3.75 34.68
N LYS A 724 -1.97 4.51 33.70
CA LYS A 724 -1.42 4.20 32.33
C LYS A 724 -0.16 3.29 32.36
N PRO A 725 0.18 2.40 31.38
CA PRO A 725 -0.09 2.39 29.90
C PRO A 725 -0.52 0.99 29.31
N GLU A 726 -0.47 0.66 27.99
CA GLU A 726 -0.98 1.28 26.73
C GLU A 726 -0.92 0.26 25.53
N LYS A 727 -1.48 0.62 24.35
CA LYS A 727 -1.75 -0.18 23.13
C LYS A 727 -0.59 -0.19 22.09
N PRO A 728 -0.61 -1.15 21.14
CA PRO A 728 -0.08 -0.95 19.77
C PRO A 728 -1.14 -1.25 18.62
N GLU A 729 -0.90 -0.98 17.31
CA GLU A 729 -1.83 -1.16 16.11
C GLU A 729 -1.58 -2.33 15.04
N THR A 730 -0.91 -2.17 13.87
CA THR A 730 -0.35 -3.23 12.94
C THR A 730 0.76 -2.70 11.96
N PRO A 731 1.79 -3.50 11.49
CA PRO A 731 2.06 -3.57 10.02
C PRO A 731 2.90 -4.75 9.43
N ALA A 732 2.82 -4.97 8.12
CA ALA A 732 3.96 -5.42 7.31
C ALA A 732 4.07 -4.48 6.08
N GLU A 733 5.27 -4.02 5.73
CA GLU A 733 5.53 -2.93 4.77
C GLU A 733 6.59 -3.33 3.74
N ASN A 734 6.71 -2.52 2.67
CA ASN A 734 7.87 -2.51 1.77
C ASN A 734 9.17 -2.24 2.56
N VAL A 735 10.33 -2.70 2.05
CA VAL A 735 11.63 -2.50 2.71
C VAL A 735 12.66 -1.88 1.75
N ASN A 736 13.20 -0.73 2.15
CA ASN A 736 14.23 0.02 1.44
C ASN A 736 15.59 -0.75 1.50
N ILE A 737 16.49 -0.47 0.56
CA ILE A 737 17.83 -1.09 0.51
C ILE A 737 18.92 -0.14 1.03
N GLY A 738 18.61 1.15 1.21
CA GLY A 738 19.50 2.15 1.79
C GLY A 738 19.38 2.25 3.32
N LYS A 739 20.38 1.74 4.04
CA LYS A 739 20.53 1.73 5.52
C LYS A 739 19.51 0.82 6.23
N ILE A 740 19.81 0.41 7.46
CA ILE A 740 18.87 -0.42 8.25
C ILE A 740 17.74 0.49 8.74
N GLU A 741 16.58 0.34 8.12
CA GLU A 741 15.35 0.97 8.58
C GLU A 741 14.95 0.45 9.96
N ALA A 742 14.43 1.33 10.82
CA ALA A 742 13.97 0.95 12.15
C ALA A 742 12.75 0.02 12.03
N THR A 743 12.94 -1.27 12.36
CA THR A 743 11.95 -2.32 12.08
C THR A 743 10.87 -2.42 13.15
N GLY A 744 9.67 -2.87 12.75
CA GLY A 744 8.62 -3.26 13.69
C GLY A 744 8.84 -4.69 14.21
N MET A 745 9.85 -4.90 15.05
CA MET A 745 10.19 -6.23 15.57
C MET A 745 9.78 -6.50 17.04
N THR A 746 9.36 -5.50 17.80
CA THR A 746 8.89 -5.64 19.20
C THR A 746 7.52 -5.00 19.39
N THR A 747 6.57 -5.62 20.10
CA THR A 747 5.23 -5.03 20.31
C THR A 747 5.13 -4.20 21.58
N GLY A 748 6.04 -4.41 22.55
CA GLY A 748 5.98 -3.87 23.91
C GLY A 748 4.99 -4.59 24.83
N LEU A 749 3.97 -5.29 24.31
CA LEU A 749 2.96 -6.02 25.09
C LEU A 749 3.54 -7.19 25.89
N MET A 750 4.60 -7.83 25.40
CA MET A 750 5.24 -8.96 26.07
C MET A 750 5.79 -8.56 27.45
N ASN A 751 6.32 -7.33 27.55
CA ASN A 751 6.84 -6.73 28.79
C ASN A 751 5.81 -5.85 29.53
N ALA A 752 4.60 -5.69 28.99
CA ALA A 752 3.51 -4.99 29.67
C ALA A 752 3.06 -5.75 30.93
N ASP A 753 2.67 -5.01 31.97
CA ASP A 753 2.13 -5.59 33.19
C ASP A 753 0.79 -6.30 32.91
N ASP A 754 0.56 -7.43 33.56
CA ASP A 754 -0.64 -8.26 33.34
C ASP A 754 -1.95 -7.51 33.66
N SER A 755 -1.86 -6.52 34.56
CA SER A 755 -2.94 -5.58 34.86
C SER A 755 -3.34 -4.68 33.68
N ALA A 756 -2.51 -4.54 32.65
CA ALA A 756 -2.80 -3.71 31.47
C ALA A 756 -3.84 -4.33 30.52
N PHE A 757 -4.10 -5.64 30.56
CA PHE A 757 -5.02 -6.30 29.61
C PHE A 757 -6.49 -6.22 30.06
N GLU A 758 -7.43 -6.07 29.13
CA GLU A 758 -8.89 -6.14 29.36
C GLU A 758 -9.44 -7.54 29.05
N GLY A 759 -10.64 -7.83 29.55
CA GLY A 759 -11.32 -9.12 29.35
C GLY A 759 -10.49 -10.34 29.76
N VAL A 760 -9.67 -10.20 30.81
CA VAL A 760 -8.72 -11.21 31.28
C VAL A 760 -9.43 -12.33 32.04
N VAL A 761 -9.16 -13.57 31.62
CA VAL A 761 -9.20 -14.73 32.50
C VAL A 761 -7.79 -15.25 32.74
N TYR A 762 -7.51 -15.67 33.96
CA TYR A 762 -6.28 -16.36 34.33
C TYR A 762 -6.45 -17.86 34.15
N ALA A 763 -5.40 -18.51 33.66
CA ALA A 763 -5.28 -19.96 33.66
C ALA A 763 -3.98 -20.39 34.34
N ALA A 764 -3.98 -21.60 34.92
CA ALA A 764 -2.85 -22.18 35.64
C ALA A 764 -2.76 -23.70 35.42
N PRO A 765 -1.60 -24.35 35.62
CA PRO A 765 -1.44 -25.79 35.46
C PRO A 765 -2.34 -26.65 36.36
N ASN A 766 -2.80 -26.08 37.48
CA ASN A 766 -3.72 -26.67 38.46
C ASN A 766 -5.07 -25.94 38.52
N GLY A 767 -5.40 -25.14 37.49
CA GLY A 767 -6.69 -24.48 37.36
C GLY A 767 -7.85 -25.46 37.12
N ASN A 768 -9.08 -24.94 37.07
CA ASN A 768 -10.26 -25.78 36.95
C ASN A 768 -11.45 -25.08 36.27
N ALA A 769 -12.15 -25.77 35.37
CA ALA A 769 -13.34 -25.32 34.65
C ALA A 769 -14.48 -24.74 35.51
N SER A 770 -14.56 -25.08 36.80
CA SER A 770 -15.56 -24.54 37.74
C SER A 770 -15.12 -23.28 38.51
N ASN A 771 -13.88 -22.82 38.28
CA ASN A 771 -13.37 -21.58 38.84
C ASN A 771 -13.88 -20.35 38.05
N ASP A 772 -13.71 -19.16 38.64
CA ASP A 772 -14.20 -17.89 38.09
C ASP A 772 -13.18 -17.19 37.15
N GLY A 773 -11.99 -17.77 36.94
CA GLY A 773 -10.96 -17.20 36.06
C GLY A 773 -10.21 -16.01 36.66
N THR A 774 -10.36 -15.75 37.96
CA THR A 774 -9.52 -14.78 38.67
C THR A 774 -8.15 -15.37 39.01
N TYR A 775 -7.13 -14.54 39.25
CA TYR A 775 -5.80 -15.00 39.70
C TYR A 775 -5.83 -15.79 41.03
N ALA A 776 -6.89 -15.64 41.84
CA ALA A 776 -7.07 -16.44 43.06
C ALA A 776 -7.75 -17.81 42.80
N LYS A 777 -8.35 -17.98 41.63
CA LYS A 777 -9.03 -19.19 41.14
C LYS A 777 -8.91 -19.27 39.61
N PRO A 778 -7.74 -19.65 39.07
CA PRO A 778 -7.53 -19.76 37.64
C PRO A 778 -8.31 -20.91 37.02
N LEU A 779 -8.64 -20.77 35.74
CA LEU A 779 -9.19 -21.85 34.90
C LEU A 779 -8.08 -22.80 34.45
N ASP A 780 -8.45 -23.96 33.92
CA ASP A 780 -7.58 -24.66 32.96
C ASP A 780 -7.56 -23.90 31.61
N LEU A 781 -6.52 -24.13 30.79
CA LEU A 781 -6.34 -23.42 29.53
C LEU A 781 -7.47 -23.68 28.53
N GLU A 782 -8.02 -24.89 28.48
CA GLU A 782 -9.15 -25.22 27.59
C GLU A 782 -10.40 -24.41 27.94
N SER A 783 -10.75 -24.32 29.24
CA SER A 783 -11.87 -23.50 29.70
C SER A 783 -11.64 -22.00 29.51
N ALA A 784 -10.38 -21.54 29.61
CA ALA A 784 -10.01 -20.17 29.27
C ALA A 784 -10.16 -19.88 27.77
N LEU A 785 -9.72 -20.78 26.90
CA LEU A 785 -9.92 -20.71 25.44
C LEU A 785 -11.42 -20.71 25.08
N GLN A 786 -12.22 -21.57 25.73
CA GLN A 786 -13.67 -21.61 25.57
C GLN A 786 -14.32 -20.28 25.98
N ASN A 787 -13.88 -19.64 27.07
CA ASN A 787 -14.37 -18.32 27.45
C ASN A 787 -14.06 -17.23 26.41
N VAL A 788 -12.93 -17.28 25.70
CA VAL A 788 -12.66 -16.37 24.57
C VAL A 788 -13.48 -16.74 23.32
N ALA A 789 -13.74 -18.02 23.08
CA ALA A 789 -14.61 -18.48 21.99
C ALA A 789 -16.06 -18.01 22.18
N GLU A 790 -16.55 -18.05 23.42
CA GLU A 790 -17.87 -17.57 23.84
C GLU A 790 -17.93 -16.05 24.11
N ARG A 791 -16.85 -15.30 23.82
CA ARG A 791 -16.74 -13.84 24.03
C ARG A 791 -16.94 -13.36 25.48
N LYS A 792 -16.84 -14.27 26.46
CA LYS A 792 -16.81 -13.97 27.90
C LYS A 792 -15.47 -13.36 28.33
N ALA A 793 -14.42 -13.64 27.57
CA ALA A 793 -13.08 -13.10 27.71
C ALA A 793 -12.53 -12.60 26.36
N SER A 794 -11.50 -11.77 26.39
CA SER A 794 -10.69 -11.38 25.23
C SER A 794 -9.19 -11.62 25.43
N SER A 795 -8.77 -11.84 26.69
CA SER A 795 -7.38 -12.12 27.05
C SER A 795 -7.28 -13.34 27.97
N ILE A 796 -6.29 -14.20 27.73
CA ILE A 796 -5.91 -15.31 28.59
C ILE A 796 -4.49 -15.04 29.09
N LEU A 797 -4.34 -14.97 30.41
CA LEU A 797 -3.03 -14.82 31.05
C LEU A 797 -2.65 -16.12 31.78
N LEU A 798 -1.49 -16.68 31.44
CA LEU A 798 -1.02 -17.96 31.92
C LEU A 798 -0.03 -17.78 33.08
N GLU A 799 -0.37 -18.31 34.25
CA GLU A 799 0.52 -18.39 35.41
C GLU A 799 1.75 -19.30 35.14
N GLU A 800 2.84 -19.11 35.89
CA GLU A 800 4.08 -19.87 35.73
C GLU A 800 3.87 -21.39 35.95
N GLY A 801 4.44 -22.19 35.05
CA GLY A 801 4.49 -23.64 35.18
C GLY A 801 4.24 -24.39 33.88
N THR A 802 4.07 -25.71 34.02
CA THR A 802 3.93 -26.65 32.90
C THR A 802 2.50 -27.16 32.82
N TYR A 803 1.82 -26.81 31.73
CA TYR A 803 0.49 -27.25 31.36
C TYR A 803 0.67 -28.49 30.48
N SER A 804 0.27 -29.66 30.97
CA SER A 804 0.51 -30.93 30.29
C SER A 804 -0.68 -31.35 29.45
N PHE A 805 -0.44 -31.69 28.18
CA PHE A 805 -1.46 -32.16 27.24
C PHE A 805 -1.04 -33.48 26.58
N ASP A 806 -2.04 -34.32 26.30
CA ASP A 806 -1.92 -35.56 25.53
C ASP A 806 -2.67 -35.49 24.18
N HIS A 807 -3.09 -34.28 23.79
CA HIS A 807 -3.90 -33.98 22.62
C HIS A 807 -3.71 -32.54 22.11
N VAL A 808 -4.14 -32.30 20.86
CA VAL A 808 -4.05 -31.01 20.16
C VAL A 808 -4.98 -29.93 20.72
N LEU A 809 -4.43 -28.76 21.06
CA LEU A 809 -5.22 -27.56 21.33
C LEU A 809 -5.62 -26.88 20.01
N THR A 810 -6.91 -26.86 19.68
CA THR A 810 -7.41 -26.26 18.43
C THR A 810 -8.10 -24.92 18.69
N ILE A 811 -7.56 -23.84 18.11
CA ILE A 811 -8.08 -22.47 18.27
C ILE A 811 -8.75 -22.03 16.95
N ASN A 812 -10.06 -21.78 16.98
CA ASN A 812 -10.89 -21.49 15.79
C ASN A 812 -11.54 -20.10 15.78
N ASN A 813 -11.59 -19.43 16.93
CA ASN A 813 -12.31 -18.17 17.13
C ASN A 813 -11.41 -16.95 16.89
N SER A 814 -11.66 -16.19 15.83
CA SER A 814 -10.85 -14.99 15.49
C SER A 814 -11.13 -13.78 16.38
N GLY A 815 -10.10 -12.94 16.59
CA GLY A 815 -10.27 -11.53 16.94
C GLY A 815 -10.72 -10.70 15.73
N THR A 816 -10.50 -9.39 15.78
CA THR A 816 -10.62 -8.49 14.61
C THR A 816 -9.36 -7.63 14.45
N LYS A 817 -9.22 -6.95 13.30
CA LYS A 817 -8.08 -6.03 13.04
C LYS A 817 -7.93 -4.93 14.10
N ASP A 818 -9.02 -4.54 14.76
CA ASP A 818 -9.08 -3.47 15.76
C ASP A 818 -9.09 -4.01 17.21
N ALA A 819 -9.29 -5.32 17.39
CA ALA A 819 -9.47 -6.00 18.68
C ALA A 819 -8.99 -7.46 18.61
N TYR A 820 -7.68 -7.65 18.77
CA TYR A 820 -7.01 -8.94 18.85
C TYR A 820 -7.38 -9.69 20.14
N ASN A 821 -7.51 -11.02 20.02
CA ASN A 821 -7.57 -11.93 21.17
C ASN A 821 -6.14 -12.16 21.71
N VAL A 822 -5.97 -12.31 23.03
CA VAL A 822 -4.64 -12.48 23.66
C VAL A 822 -4.48 -13.84 24.34
N LEU A 823 -3.33 -14.49 24.15
CA LEU A 823 -2.86 -15.65 24.91
C LEU A 823 -1.40 -15.42 25.33
N LYS A 824 -1.19 -14.92 26.55
CA LYS A 824 0.12 -14.42 27.01
C LYS A 824 0.54 -15.10 28.32
N GLY A 825 1.82 -15.47 28.43
CA GLY A 825 2.42 -15.81 29.73
C GLY A 825 2.52 -14.59 30.65
N CYS A 826 2.13 -14.73 31.91
CA CYS A 826 2.24 -13.70 32.94
C CYS A 826 3.64 -13.05 32.96
N LYS A 827 3.74 -11.78 33.37
CA LYS A 827 4.97 -11.00 33.25
C LYS A 827 6.12 -11.64 34.04
N GLY A 828 7.13 -12.12 33.33
CA GLY A 828 8.28 -12.85 33.89
C GLY A 828 8.03 -14.33 34.21
N ALA A 829 6.80 -14.82 34.03
CA ALA A 829 6.45 -16.23 34.23
C ALA A 829 7.01 -17.12 33.12
N LYS A 830 7.51 -18.29 33.50
CA LYS A 830 7.93 -19.36 32.57
C LYS A 830 6.76 -20.30 32.32
N VAL A 831 6.05 -20.04 31.23
CA VAL A 831 4.93 -20.87 30.78
C VAL A 831 5.44 -21.92 29.80
N VAL A 832 5.12 -23.18 30.07
CA VAL A 832 5.37 -24.31 29.16
C VAL A 832 4.06 -25.03 28.87
N LEU A 833 3.67 -25.11 27.60
CA LEU A 833 2.64 -26.02 27.13
C LEU A 833 3.37 -27.28 26.65
N ASP A 834 3.25 -28.37 27.41
CA ASP A 834 4.03 -29.59 27.23
C ASP A 834 3.15 -30.73 26.69
N PHE A 835 3.32 -30.99 25.40
CA PHE A 835 2.64 -32.00 24.62
C PHE A 835 3.44 -33.31 24.55
N SER A 836 4.48 -33.49 25.37
CA SER A 836 5.31 -34.72 25.40
C SER A 836 4.50 -35.99 25.72
N SER A 837 3.28 -35.86 26.24
CA SER A 837 2.38 -37.00 26.50
C SER A 837 1.59 -37.46 25.26
N GLU A 838 1.56 -36.67 24.18
CA GLU A 838 0.94 -37.07 22.92
C GLU A 838 1.61 -38.33 22.34
N ALA A 839 0.80 -39.26 21.82
CA ALA A 839 1.27 -40.52 21.27
C ALA A 839 1.97 -40.32 19.91
N TYR A 840 3.23 -40.76 19.78
CA TYR A 840 3.98 -40.71 18.52
C TYR A 840 3.86 -42.01 17.73
N ASN A 841 3.23 -41.95 16.55
CA ASN A 841 3.09 -43.07 15.64
C ASN A 841 4.23 -43.09 14.61
N THR A 842 5.35 -43.71 14.97
CA THR A 842 6.52 -43.88 14.08
C THR A 842 6.26 -44.70 12.80
N LYS A 843 5.07 -45.28 12.60
CA LYS A 843 4.71 -46.02 11.37
C LYS A 843 3.90 -45.20 10.38
N ASP A 844 3.20 -44.19 10.86
CA ASP A 844 2.35 -43.29 10.08
C ASP A 844 2.24 -41.98 10.84
N THR A 845 3.17 -41.06 10.56
CA THR A 845 3.28 -39.75 11.21
C THR A 845 2.12 -38.83 10.86
N SER A 846 1.32 -39.14 9.81
CA SER A 846 0.11 -38.37 9.47
C SER A 846 -1.03 -38.53 10.49
N LEU A 847 -0.87 -39.45 11.46
CA LEU A 847 -1.77 -39.68 12.58
C LEU A 847 -1.25 -39.07 13.90
N ASN A 848 -0.13 -38.36 13.89
CA ASN A 848 0.38 -37.66 15.06
C ASN A 848 -0.46 -36.40 15.35
N ALA A 849 -0.53 -36.00 16.62
CA ALA A 849 -1.18 -34.76 17.04
C ALA A 849 -0.18 -33.59 17.04
N ARG A 850 -0.66 -32.40 16.65
CA ARG A 850 0.08 -31.13 16.72
C ARG A 850 -0.18 -30.50 18.08
N GLY A 851 0.77 -29.77 18.65
CA GLY A 851 0.54 -29.09 19.93
C GLY A 851 -0.59 -28.06 19.82
N ILE A 852 -0.46 -27.10 18.92
CA ILE A 852 -1.48 -26.09 18.65
C ILE A 852 -1.88 -26.09 17.17
N GLN A 853 -3.17 -26.31 16.89
CA GLN A 853 -3.78 -26.08 15.59
C GLN A 853 -4.47 -24.71 15.57
N MET A 854 -3.77 -23.71 15.02
CA MET A 854 -4.16 -22.30 15.08
C MET A 854 -4.89 -21.88 13.80
N ASN A 855 -6.20 -22.11 13.75
CA ASN A 855 -7.07 -21.77 12.61
C ASN A 855 -7.59 -20.33 12.63
N ALA A 856 -7.47 -19.63 13.77
CA ALA A 856 -8.04 -18.32 14.00
C ALA A 856 -7.20 -17.16 13.43
N ASN A 857 -7.86 -16.03 13.17
CA ASN A 857 -7.22 -14.77 12.75
C ASN A 857 -7.13 -13.78 13.93
N TYR A 858 -6.24 -12.79 13.83
CA TYR A 858 -6.13 -11.67 14.78
C TYR A 858 -5.97 -12.11 16.25
N TRP A 859 -4.98 -12.98 16.51
CA TRP A 859 -4.50 -13.27 17.86
C TRP A 859 -3.10 -12.73 18.12
N TYR A 860 -2.85 -12.36 19.37
CA TYR A 860 -1.54 -12.15 19.94
C TYR A 860 -1.21 -13.32 20.87
N ILE A 861 -0.14 -14.06 20.58
CA ILE A 861 0.34 -15.17 21.41
C ILE A 861 1.78 -14.87 21.84
N ALA A 862 2.07 -14.83 23.15
CA ALA A 862 3.39 -14.38 23.62
C ALA A 862 3.90 -14.96 24.94
N ASN A 863 5.23 -15.04 25.08
CA ASN A 863 5.95 -15.52 26.27
C ASN A 863 5.53 -16.94 26.69
N ILE A 864 5.49 -17.88 25.74
CA ILE A 864 5.09 -19.27 25.94
C ILE A 864 6.12 -20.21 25.30
N THR A 865 6.53 -21.25 26.03
CA THR A 865 7.26 -22.39 25.46
C THR A 865 6.25 -23.45 25.01
N ILE A 866 6.34 -23.92 23.76
CA ILE A 866 5.53 -25.00 23.19
C ILE A 866 6.46 -26.18 22.93
N LYS A 867 6.21 -27.28 23.64
CA LYS A 867 7.19 -28.35 23.83
C LYS A 867 6.62 -29.71 23.48
N GLY A 868 7.43 -30.55 22.84
CA GLY A 868 7.24 -31.99 22.83
C GLY A 868 6.05 -32.53 22.02
N ALA A 869 5.39 -31.73 21.17
CA ALA A 869 4.27 -32.21 20.34
C ALA A 869 4.63 -33.46 19.52
N ALA A 870 3.65 -34.29 19.14
CA ALA A 870 3.88 -35.49 18.32
C ALA A 870 4.09 -35.17 16.82
N ASP A 871 3.53 -34.06 16.36
CA ASP A 871 3.73 -33.39 15.07
C ASP A 871 4.25 -31.96 15.38
N ASN A 872 3.86 -30.96 14.60
CA ASN A 872 4.30 -29.57 14.77
C ASN A 872 3.96 -29.00 16.16
N GLY A 873 4.84 -28.17 16.71
CA GLY A 873 4.56 -27.42 17.94
C GLY A 873 3.37 -26.47 17.74
N MET A 874 3.42 -25.66 16.69
CA MET A 874 2.26 -24.89 16.21
C MET A 874 2.11 -25.01 14.68
N MET A 875 0.89 -25.35 14.25
CA MET A 875 0.44 -25.17 12.87
C MET A 875 -0.38 -23.87 12.78
N LEU A 876 0.20 -22.84 12.19
CA LEU A 876 -0.43 -21.53 12.00
C LEU A 876 -1.16 -21.49 10.65
N SER A 877 -2.49 -21.58 10.73
CA SER A 877 -3.39 -21.73 9.58
C SER A 877 -4.36 -20.58 9.36
N GLY A 878 -4.46 -19.63 10.31
CA GLY A 878 -5.15 -18.36 10.12
C GLY A 878 -4.22 -17.20 9.72
N SER A 879 -4.79 -16.01 9.58
CA SER A 879 -4.14 -14.81 9.05
C SER A 879 -4.10 -13.64 10.05
N HIS A 880 -3.17 -12.70 9.83
CA HIS A 880 -2.97 -11.51 10.67
C HIS A 880 -2.67 -11.79 12.15
N ASN A 881 -2.15 -12.97 12.50
CA ASN A 881 -1.75 -13.29 13.89
C ASN A 881 -0.33 -12.79 14.19
N VAL A 882 -0.03 -12.57 15.47
CA VAL A 882 1.28 -12.17 15.96
C VAL A 882 1.74 -13.14 17.05
N ILE A 883 2.86 -13.80 16.81
CA ILE A 883 3.50 -14.73 17.73
C ILE A 883 4.79 -14.07 18.20
N GLU A 884 4.92 -13.74 19.49
CA GLU A 884 6.04 -12.94 20.02
C GLU A 884 6.76 -13.63 21.19
N ARG A 885 8.10 -13.72 21.14
CA ARG A 885 8.92 -14.31 22.22
C ARG A 885 8.47 -15.72 22.65
N CYS A 886 7.85 -16.49 21.75
CA CYS A 886 7.55 -17.89 21.98
C CYS A 886 8.77 -18.77 21.70
N ILE A 887 8.87 -19.90 22.41
CA ILE A 887 9.95 -20.89 22.26
C ILE A 887 9.36 -22.22 21.81
N PHE A 888 9.78 -22.75 20.67
CA PHE A 888 9.36 -24.07 20.18
C PHE A 888 10.49 -25.07 20.45
N ASP A 889 10.31 -25.96 21.43
CA ASP A 889 11.40 -26.76 22.03
C ASP A 889 11.15 -28.27 21.93
N GLY A 890 11.89 -28.96 21.05
CA GLY A 890 11.89 -30.42 21.01
C GLY A 890 10.56 -31.06 20.61
N ASN A 891 9.80 -30.42 19.72
CA ASN A 891 8.62 -31.01 19.10
C ASN A 891 9.03 -32.10 18.09
N ARG A 892 8.13 -33.06 17.80
CA ARG A 892 8.42 -34.26 17.02
C ARG A 892 8.06 -34.13 15.52
N ASP A 893 7.82 -32.89 15.10
CA ASP A 893 7.96 -32.33 13.74
C ASP A 893 8.32 -30.83 13.89
N THR A 894 8.17 -30.01 12.84
CA THR A 894 8.58 -28.59 12.80
C THR A 894 8.05 -27.75 13.96
N GLY A 895 8.90 -26.90 14.54
CA GLY A 895 8.54 -26.07 15.71
C GLY A 895 7.32 -25.17 15.50
N LEU A 896 7.36 -24.30 14.48
CA LEU A 896 6.18 -23.58 13.97
C LEU A 896 6.14 -23.65 12.44
N GLN A 897 5.02 -24.11 11.89
CA GLN A 897 4.76 -24.11 10.45
C GLN A 897 3.55 -23.23 10.10
N ILE A 898 3.73 -22.31 9.16
CA ILE A 898 2.66 -21.54 8.53
C ILE A 898 2.17 -22.34 7.31
N SER A 899 0.92 -22.82 7.37
CA SER A 899 0.27 -23.59 6.30
C SER A 899 -1.24 -23.69 6.50
N ARG A 900 -2.01 -23.81 5.42
CA ARG A 900 -3.46 -24.04 5.46
C ARG A 900 -3.86 -25.20 6.39
N ARG A 901 -5.01 -25.05 7.06
CA ARG A 901 -5.55 -26.00 8.05
C ARG A 901 -5.85 -27.41 7.52
N SER A 902 -6.11 -27.56 6.22
CA SER A 902 -6.55 -28.81 5.60
C SER A 902 -6.19 -28.85 4.12
N SER A 903 -5.94 -30.05 3.59
CA SER A 903 -5.75 -30.30 2.16
C SER A 903 -6.96 -29.91 1.29
N SER A 904 -8.15 -29.81 1.90
CA SER A 904 -9.38 -29.32 1.25
C SER A 904 -9.39 -27.80 0.97
N VAL A 905 -8.52 -27.01 1.62
CA VAL A 905 -8.43 -25.56 1.40
C VAL A 905 -7.54 -25.31 0.17
N THR A 906 -8.09 -25.48 -1.03
CA THR A 906 -7.33 -25.37 -2.29
C THR A 906 -7.22 -23.94 -2.83
N ASN A 907 -7.97 -23.00 -2.27
CA ASN A 907 -7.96 -21.59 -2.66
C ASN A 907 -6.79 -20.85 -2.00
N TYR A 908 -5.97 -20.16 -2.80
CA TYR A 908 -4.82 -19.38 -2.34
C TYR A 908 -5.23 -18.30 -1.32
N ASN A 909 -6.36 -17.62 -1.55
CA ASN A 909 -6.85 -16.54 -0.69
C ASN A 909 -7.35 -17.02 0.69
N GLU A 910 -7.44 -18.34 0.90
CA GLU A 910 -7.74 -18.97 2.20
C GLU A 910 -6.49 -19.55 2.88
N TRP A 911 -5.29 -19.29 2.35
CA TRP A 911 -4.03 -19.69 2.98
C TRP A 911 -3.59 -18.64 4.02
N PRO A 912 -2.94 -19.05 5.12
CA PRO A 912 -2.49 -18.15 6.18
C PRO A 912 -1.57 -17.06 5.62
N SER A 913 -1.93 -15.80 5.88
CA SER A 913 -1.34 -14.60 5.29
C SER A 913 -1.13 -13.52 6.36
N TYR A 914 -0.19 -12.60 6.13
CA TYR A 914 0.06 -11.43 6.99
C TYR A 914 0.38 -11.76 8.46
N ASN A 915 0.85 -12.97 8.77
CA ASN A 915 1.25 -13.34 10.12
C ASN A 915 2.66 -12.83 10.46
N LYS A 916 2.90 -12.55 11.74
CA LYS A 916 4.13 -11.94 12.26
C LYS A 916 4.74 -12.84 13.32
N ILE A 917 5.92 -13.38 13.06
CA ILE A 917 6.68 -14.21 14.00
C ILE A 917 7.85 -13.34 14.49
N LEU A 918 7.74 -12.85 15.73
CA LEU A 918 8.58 -11.77 16.27
C LEU A 918 9.42 -12.26 17.45
N ASN A 919 10.74 -12.12 17.38
CA ASN A 919 11.68 -12.50 18.44
C ASN A 919 11.47 -13.91 19.03
N CYS A 920 10.87 -14.82 18.26
CA CYS A 920 10.64 -16.20 18.66
C CYS A 920 11.92 -17.00 18.51
N THR A 921 11.98 -18.13 19.21
CA THR A 921 13.08 -19.07 19.12
C THR A 921 12.55 -20.47 18.84
N SER A 922 13.17 -21.20 17.94
CA SER A 922 12.77 -22.58 17.63
C SER A 922 13.98 -23.50 17.62
N LYS A 923 13.95 -24.54 18.44
CA LYS A 923 15.13 -25.35 18.73
C LYS A 923 14.86 -26.83 18.96
N ASN A 924 15.86 -27.63 18.62
CA ASN A 924 15.93 -29.07 18.92
C ASN A 924 14.71 -29.89 18.44
N ASN A 925 13.88 -29.34 17.55
CA ASN A 925 12.73 -30.04 16.98
C ASN A 925 13.26 -31.12 16.03
N CYS A 926 12.68 -32.31 16.09
CA CYS A 926 13.22 -33.50 15.45
C CYS A 926 12.14 -34.53 15.17
N ASP A 927 11.91 -34.90 13.91
CA ASP A 927 10.97 -35.94 13.51
C ASP A 927 11.60 -37.34 13.63
N PRO A 928 11.40 -38.11 14.73
CA PRO A 928 12.30 -39.24 15.03
C PRO A 928 12.18 -40.43 14.08
N ALA A 929 11.14 -40.45 13.23
CA ALA A 929 10.98 -41.43 12.15
C ALA A 929 11.95 -41.21 10.98
N THR A 930 12.35 -39.96 10.69
CA THR A 930 13.01 -39.59 9.42
C THR A 930 14.13 -38.55 9.54
N TYR A 931 14.04 -37.61 10.49
CA TYR A 931 14.94 -36.45 10.65
C TYR A 931 15.01 -35.60 9.36
N GLU A 932 13.93 -35.50 8.60
CA GLU A 932 13.86 -34.88 7.26
C GLU A 932 12.72 -33.85 7.15
N ASN A 933 11.95 -33.64 8.22
CA ASN A 933 10.73 -32.81 8.18
C ASN A 933 10.70 -31.73 9.28
N ALA A 934 11.41 -31.93 10.39
CA ALA A 934 11.38 -31.01 11.52
C ALA A 934 12.38 -29.85 11.37
N ASP A 935 11.86 -28.73 10.88
CA ASP A 935 12.54 -27.45 10.89
C ASP A 935 12.39 -26.76 12.24
N GLY A 936 13.13 -25.66 12.44
CA GLY A 936 12.75 -24.70 13.46
C GLY A 936 11.50 -23.91 13.06
N PHE A 937 11.52 -23.27 11.90
CA PHE A 937 10.41 -22.51 11.36
C PHE A 937 10.10 -22.92 9.92
N ALA A 938 8.83 -22.94 9.54
CA ALA A 938 8.43 -23.14 8.17
C ALA A 938 7.32 -22.19 7.74
N SER A 939 7.35 -21.79 6.48
CA SER A 939 6.25 -21.11 5.80
C SER A 939 6.19 -21.68 4.39
N LYS A 940 5.64 -22.91 4.30
CA LYS A 940 5.84 -23.82 3.18
C LYS A 940 4.52 -24.41 2.67
N LEU A 941 4.58 -25.11 1.54
CA LEU A 941 3.52 -25.82 0.83
C LEU A 941 2.34 -24.97 0.33
N THR A 942 1.68 -24.25 1.24
CA THR A 942 0.41 -23.54 1.07
C THR A 942 0.23 -22.48 2.17
N CYS A 943 0.99 -21.39 2.08
CA CYS A 943 0.84 -20.16 2.85
C CYS A 943 0.70 -18.99 1.86
N GLY A 944 -0.08 -17.96 2.20
CA GLY A 944 -0.27 -16.77 1.39
C GLY A 944 0.76 -15.68 1.69
N ASP A 945 0.47 -14.45 1.25
CA ASP A 945 1.42 -13.34 1.23
C ASP A 945 1.63 -12.65 2.58
N GLY A 946 2.73 -11.89 2.67
CA GLY A 946 2.99 -10.96 3.77
C GLY A 946 3.32 -11.61 5.11
N ASN A 947 3.63 -12.92 5.13
CA ASN A 947 4.11 -13.58 6.33
C ASN A 947 5.57 -13.16 6.62
N VAL A 948 5.83 -12.68 7.84
CA VAL A 948 7.13 -12.10 8.24
C VAL A 948 7.72 -12.81 9.45
N PHE A 949 8.99 -13.18 9.36
CA PHE A 949 9.83 -13.58 10.50
C PHE A 949 10.81 -12.45 10.80
N ASP A 950 10.76 -11.89 12.01
CA ASP A 950 11.58 -10.77 12.44
C ASP A 950 12.27 -11.10 13.78
N GLY A 951 13.59 -10.91 13.86
CA GLY A 951 14.35 -11.13 15.10
C GLY A 951 14.40 -12.58 15.60
N CYS A 952 14.05 -13.56 14.77
CA CYS A 952 13.89 -14.95 15.22
C CYS A 952 15.21 -15.74 15.23
N ILE A 953 15.34 -16.71 16.14
CA ILE A 953 16.51 -17.58 16.26
C ILE A 953 16.09 -19.03 16.06
N SER A 954 16.70 -19.74 15.11
CA SER A 954 16.41 -21.15 14.82
C SER A 954 17.67 -21.99 14.98
N TYR A 955 17.70 -22.94 15.92
CA TYR A 955 18.92 -23.73 16.16
C TYR A 955 18.77 -25.20 16.52
N ASN A 956 19.72 -26.00 16.05
CA ASN A 956 19.83 -27.42 16.35
C ASN A 956 18.55 -28.24 16.01
N ASN A 957 17.76 -27.83 15.03
CA ASN A 957 16.64 -28.63 14.52
C ASN A 957 17.16 -29.74 13.58
N SER A 958 16.41 -30.83 13.41
CA SER A 958 16.92 -32.01 12.70
C SER A 958 17.02 -31.83 11.19
N ASP A 959 16.12 -31.06 10.57
CA ASP A 959 16.24 -30.63 9.17
C ASP A 959 16.80 -29.20 9.07
N ASP A 960 15.96 -28.18 8.84
CA ASP A 960 16.43 -26.82 8.55
C ASP A 960 16.15 -25.78 9.65
N GLY A 961 16.83 -24.63 9.54
CA GLY A 961 16.51 -23.45 10.34
C GLY A 961 15.18 -22.81 9.89
N TRP A 962 15.05 -22.58 8.58
CA TRP A 962 13.84 -22.12 7.91
C TRP A 962 13.59 -22.92 6.63
N ASP A 963 12.36 -23.42 6.45
CA ASP A 963 11.90 -24.03 5.20
C ASP A 963 10.73 -23.25 4.54
N LEU A 964 10.92 -22.84 3.29
CA LEU A 964 9.94 -22.19 2.42
C LEU A 964 9.50 -23.09 1.23
N PHE A 965 9.58 -24.42 1.37
CA PHE A 965 9.34 -25.39 0.28
C PHE A 965 7.98 -25.22 -0.41
N ALA A 966 7.99 -24.67 -1.63
CA ALA A 966 6.88 -24.72 -2.56
C ALA A 966 6.80 -26.10 -3.24
N LYS A 967 5.58 -26.56 -3.55
CA LYS A 967 5.32 -27.91 -4.11
C LYS A 967 4.57 -27.81 -5.43
N SER A 968 5.06 -28.48 -6.48
CA SER A 968 4.48 -28.40 -7.84
C SER A 968 3.02 -28.83 -7.96
N ALA A 969 2.49 -29.54 -6.95
CA ALA A 969 1.09 -29.96 -6.87
C ALA A 969 0.15 -28.91 -6.22
N THR A 970 0.70 -27.88 -5.55
CA THR A 970 -0.06 -26.76 -4.96
C THR A 970 0.26 -25.42 -5.59
N GLY A 971 1.42 -25.29 -6.24
CA GLY A 971 1.87 -24.05 -6.89
C GLY A 971 2.78 -23.20 -6.00
N PRO A 972 3.07 -21.95 -6.41
CA PRO A 972 3.78 -20.98 -5.60
C PRO A 972 3.09 -20.73 -4.26
N ILE A 973 3.88 -20.40 -3.26
CA ILE A 973 3.42 -19.82 -2.00
C ILE A 973 3.56 -18.29 -2.06
N GLY A 974 2.92 -17.56 -1.16
CA GLY A 974 3.07 -16.12 -1.07
C GLY A 974 4.46 -15.68 -0.61
N ILE A 975 4.75 -14.40 -0.83
CA ILE A 975 6.03 -13.81 -0.47
C ILE A 975 6.20 -13.84 1.04
N VAL A 976 7.39 -14.29 1.46
CA VAL A 976 7.81 -14.40 2.86
C VAL A 976 9.06 -13.55 3.05
N THR A 977 9.05 -12.73 4.09
CA THR A 977 10.19 -11.89 4.49
C THR A 977 10.81 -12.47 5.76
N ILE A 978 12.08 -12.85 5.69
CA ILE A 978 12.87 -13.29 6.84
C ILE A 978 13.91 -12.19 7.09
N ARG A 979 13.81 -11.46 8.20
CA ARG A 979 14.77 -10.40 8.51
C ARG A 979 15.24 -10.39 9.96
N ASN A 980 16.43 -9.84 10.18
CA ASN A 980 17.07 -9.80 11.51
C ASN A 980 17.18 -11.18 12.20
N CYS A 981 17.24 -12.28 11.44
CA CYS A 981 17.16 -13.65 11.97
C CYS A 981 18.51 -14.37 12.04
N ILE A 982 18.61 -15.39 12.91
CA ILE A 982 19.78 -16.28 13.02
C ILE A 982 19.36 -17.74 12.84
N ALA A 983 19.98 -18.44 11.89
CA ALA A 983 19.84 -19.89 11.70
C ALA A 983 21.15 -20.61 12.06
N MET A 984 21.15 -21.52 13.03
CA MET A 984 22.38 -22.11 13.57
C MET A 984 22.35 -23.63 13.78
N ARG A 985 23.35 -24.35 13.26
CA ARG A 985 23.58 -25.79 13.53
C ARG A 985 22.38 -26.71 13.23
N ASN A 986 21.48 -26.31 12.34
CA ASN A 986 20.41 -27.18 11.88
C ASN A 986 20.98 -28.31 11.00
N GLY A 987 20.28 -29.43 10.94
CA GLY A 987 20.81 -30.74 10.53
C GLY A 987 21.41 -31.54 11.69
N MET A 988 21.32 -31.05 12.93
CA MET A 988 21.94 -31.67 14.12
C MET A 988 21.19 -31.29 15.41
N THR A 989 20.67 -32.27 16.14
CA THR A 989 20.01 -32.05 17.44
C THR A 989 20.98 -31.66 18.57
N GLU A 990 20.48 -31.15 19.71
CA GLU A 990 21.32 -30.72 20.85
C GLU A 990 22.12 -31.86 21.51
N ASP A 991 21.75 -33.12 21.29
CA ASP A 991 22.54 -34.31 21.68
C ASP A 991 23.70 -34.63 20.72
N GLY A 992 23.77 -33.93 19.58
CA GLY A 992 24.75 -34.15 18.52
C GLY A 992 24.32 -35.18 17.46
N THR A 993 23.09 -35.69 17.49
CA THR A 993 22.62 -36.64 16.47
C THR A 993 22.38 -35.93 15.14
N THR A 994 22.91 -36.52 14.05
CA THR A 994 22.65 -36.15 12.66
C THR A 994 22.17 -37.38 11.87
N LYS A 995 21.58 -37.19 10.70
CA LYS A 995 21.24 -38.27 9.74
C LYS A 995 21.72 -37.92 8.34
N SER A 996 21.70 -38.90 7.45
CA SER A 996 21.96 -38.70 6.01
C SER A 996 20.72 -38.28 5.21
N SER A 997 19.55 -38.23 5.86
CA SER A 997 18.27 -37.77 5.30
C SER A 997 18.10 -36.25 5.42
N CYS A 998 18.64 -35.62 6.47
CA CYS A 998 18.46 -34.19 6.68
C CYS A 998 19.16 -33.32 5.61
N ASP A 999 18.45 -32.29 5.18
CA ASP A 999 18.89 -31.31 4.20
C ASP A 999 19.79 -30.24 4.85
N GLY A 1000 19.60 -29.94 6.14
CA GLY A 1000 20.60 -29.39 7.06
C GLY A 1000 21.00 -27.93 6.84
N ASN A 1001 20.06 -27.10 6.40
CA ASN A 1001 20.27 -25.72 5.95
C ASN A 1001 19.99 -24.68 7.05
N GLY A 1002 20.62 -23.52 6.94
CA GLY A 1002 20.19 -22.33 7.69
C GLY A 1002 18.86 -21.79 7.17
N PHE A 1003 18.82 -21.39 5.91
CA PHE A 1003 17.63 -20.85 5.24
C PHE A 1003 17.42 -21.54 3.86
N LYS A 1004 16.33 -22.33 3.73
CA LYS A 1004 15.90 -23.04 2.52
C LYS A 1004 14.76 -22.27 1.84
N LEU A 1005 15.10 -21.54 0.79
CA LEU A 1005 14.28 -20.44 0.23
C LEU A 1005 13.41 -20.85 -0.96
N GLY A 1006 12.81 -22.04 -0.89
CA GLY A 1006 11.85 -22.53 -1.88
C GLY A 1006 11.91 -24.05 -2.08
N GLY A 1007 11.37 -24.55 -3.20
CA GLY A 1007 11.32 -25.98 -3.47
C GLY A 1007 10.80 -26.37 -4.85
N SER A 1008 10.97 -27.65 -5.20
CA SER A 1008 10.30 -28.33 -6.34
C SER A 1008 10.41 -27.73 -7.75
N GLY A 1009 11.27 -26.73 -8.00
CA GLY A 1009 11.24 -26.00 -9.28
C GLY A 1009 10.07 -25.02 -9.39
N VAL A 1010 9.46 -24.70 -8.25
CA VAL A 1010 8.37 -23.73 -8.09
C VAL A 1010 8.94 -22.54 -7.35
N GLY A 1011 8.62 -21.33 -7.80
CA GLY A 1011 9.28 -20.13 -7.30
C GLY A 1011 8.34 -19.04 -6.84
N THR A 1012 8.89 -18.29 -5.89
CA THR A 1012 8.31 -17.14 -5.22
C THR A 1012 9.50 -16.22 -4.88
N PRO A 1013 9.44 -14.90 -5.15
CA PRO A 1013 10.55 -13.98 -4.90
C PRO A 1013 10.64 -13.63 -3.39
N HIS A 1014 11.11 -14.58 -2.58
CA HIS A 1014 11.29 -14.40 -1.14
C HIS A 1014 12.38 -13.37 -0.81
N VAL A 1015 12.27 -12.77 0.38
CA VAL A 1015 13.18 -11.72 0.87
C VAL A 1015 13.91 -12.20 2.12
N VAL A 1016 15.25 -12.09 2.13
CA VAL A 1016 16.10 -12.38 3.28
C VAL A 1016 17.04 -11.21 3.56
N GLU A 1017 16.93 -10.60 4.74
CA GLU A 1017 17.59 -9.32 5.04
C GLU A 1017 18.23 -9.32 6.43
N ASN A 1018 19.47 -8.83 6.54
CA ASN A 1018 20.15 -8.64 7.83
C ASN A 1018 20.26 -9.95 8.68
N CYS A 1019 20.45 -11.10 8.03
CA CYS A 1019 20.41 -12.43 8.65
C CYS A 1019 21.78 -13.11 8.78
N ILE A 1020 21.94 -14.00 9.77
CA ILE A 1020 23.16 -14.82 9.94
C ILE A 1020 22.85 -16.32 9.86
N ALA A 1021 23.60 -17.05 9.04
CA ALA A 1021 23.63 -18.51 9.05
C ALA A 1021 24.93 -19.00 9.69
N ILE A 1022 24.86 -19.71 10.83
CA ILE A 1022 25.99 -20.10 11.68
C ILE A 1022 26.11 -21.64 11.75
N GLU A 1023 27.22 -22.22 11.30
CA GLU A 1023 27.57 -23.63 11.57
C GLU A 1023 26.51 -24.69 11.20
N ASN A 1024 25.57 -24.40 10.29
CA ASN A 1024 24.58 -25.40 9.83
C ASN A 1024 25.27 -26.56 9.08
N LEU A 1025 24.66 -27.75 9.10
CA LEU A 1025 25.27 -28.97 8.57
C LEU A 1025 25.66 -28.84 7.10
N HIS A 1026 24.80 -28.23 6.29
CA HIS A 1026 24.96 -28.11 4.85
C HIS A 1026 25.00 -26.65 4.40
N HIS A 1027 23.88 -26.05 3.95
CA HIS A 1027 23.92 -24.69 3.41
C HIS A 1027 23.72 -23.63 4.49
N GLY A 1028 24.29 -22.44 4.28
CA GLY A 1028 23.90 -21.26 5.06
C GLY A 1028 22.60 -20.69 4.52
N PHE A 1029 22.64 -20.24 3.27
CA PHE A 1029 21.49 -19.76 2.48
C PHE A 1029 21.43 -20.58 1.18
N THR A 1030 20.27 -21.14 0.84
CA THR A 1030 20.07 -21.91 -0.40
C THR A 1030 18.76 -21.53 -1.07
N ASP A 1031 18.78 -21.29 -2.38
CA ASP A 1031 17.57 -21.08 -3.18
C ASP A 1031 16.66 -22.33 -3.25
N ASN A 1032 17.18 -23.49 -2.83
CA ASN A 1032 16.54 -24.80 -2.89
C ASN A 1032 15.72 -25.09 -4.16
N ASN A 1033 16.28 -24.76 -5.34
CA ASN A 1033 15.61 -24.95 -6.63
C ASN A 1033 14.35 -24.10 -6.84
N ASN A 1034 14.23 -22.97 -6.15
CA ASN A 1034 13.38 -21.84 -6.53
C ASN A 1034 13.94 -21.19 -7.81
N PRO A 1035 13.17 -21.08 -8.91
CA PRO A 1035 13.61 -20.42 -10.15
C PRO A 1035 13.54 -18.89 -10.13
N GLU A 1036 12.81 -18.27 -9.18
CA GLU A 1036 12.49 -16.83 -9.21
C GLU A 1036 13.52 -15.93 -8.48
N ALA A 1037 13.33 -14.62 -8.62
CA ALA A 1037 14.24 -13.58 -8.13
C ALA A 1037 14.18 -13.38 -6.59
N ILE A 1038 14.87 -14.23 -5.84
CA ILE A 1038 15.09 -14.07 -4.39
C ILE A 1038 15.96 -12.82 -4.10
N LYS A 1039 15.62 -12.04 -3.06
CA LYS A 1039 16.44 -10.95 -2.51
C LYS A 1039 17.21 -11.44 -1.28
N VAL A 1040 18.53 -11.29 -1.26
CA VAL A 1040 19.41 -11.64 -0.11
C VAL A 1040 20.35 -10.47 0.19
N VAL A 1041 20.08 -9.68 1.24
CA VAL A 1041 20.79 -8.42 1.52
C VAL A 1041 21.32 -8.36 2.95
N ASN A 1042 22.49 -7.74 3.16
CA ASN A 1042 23.11 -7.58 4.47
C ASN A 1042 23.27 -8.93 5.23
N CYS A 1043 23.63 -10.02 4.54
CA CYS A 1043 23.65 -11.36 5.15
C CYS A 1043 25.06 -11.89 5.43
N THR A 1044 25.23 -12.58 6.56
CA THR A 1044 26.50 -13.21 6.97
C THR A 1044 26.38 -14.73 6.98
N ALA A 1045 27.19 -15.43 6.19
CA ALA A 1045 27.30 -16.89 6.25
C ALA A 1045 28.58 -17.29 7.00
N PHE A 1046 28.43 -17.74 8.24
CA PHE A 1046 29.53 -18.05 9.15
C PHE A 1046 29.69 -19.57 9.33
N ASP A 1047 30.70 -20.13 8.67
CA ASP A 1047 31.27 -21.44 8.99
C ASP A 1047 30.29 -22.64 8.95
N ASN A 1048 29.27 -22.57 8.09
CA ASN A 1048 28.32 -23.66 7.77
C ASN A 1048 29.03 -24.81 7.03
N ASN A 1049 28.29 -25.73 6.39
CA ASN A 1049 28.87 -26.87 5.67
C ASN A 1049 29.65 -27.82 6.61
N LYS A 1050 29.19 -27.98 7.86
CA LYS A 1050 29.85 -28.87 8.86
C LYS A 1050 29.84 -30.35 8.46
N GLY A 1051 28.88 -30.80 7.65
CA GLY A 1051 28.83 -32.15 7.04
C GLY A 1051 29.73 -32.30 5.80
N GLY A 1052 30.17 -31.20 5.19
CA GLY A 1052 31.05 -31.17 4.02
C GLY A 1052 30.34 -31.22 2.67
N GLY A 1053 31.05 -30.76 1.62
CA GLY A 1053 30.60 -30.81 0.22
C GLY A 1053 29.55 -29.78 -0.21
N LYS A 1054 29.10 -28.90 0.70
CA LYS A 1054 28.02 -27.92 0.51
C LYS A 1054 28.55 -26.48 0.58
N ASN A 1055 27.65 -25.48 0.59
CA ASN A 1055 28.00 -24.08 0.32
C ASN A 1055 27.34 -23.12 1.32
N ASN A 1056 28.12 -22.19 1.89
CA ASN A 1056 27.65 -21.07 2.72
C ASN A 1056 26.51 -20.30 2.00
N PHE A 1057 26.76 -19.90 0.74
CA PHE A 1057 25.71 -19.39 -0.17
C PHE A 1057 25.52 -20.34 -1.37
N SER A 1058 24.26 -20.67 -1.67
CA SER A 1058 23.85 -21.59 -2.75
C SER A 1058 22.70 -20.98 -3.57
N LEU A 1059 23.02 -19.93 -4.32
CA LEU A 1059 22.11 -19.16 -5.18
C LEU A 1059 22.53 -19.37 -6.65
N TYR A 1060 21.99 -20.40 -7.30
CA TYR A 1060 22.40 -20.79 -8.66
C TYR A 1060 21.32 -21.45 -9.53
N ARG A 1061 20.14 -21.73 -8.95
CA ARG A 1061 18.95 -22.28 -9.62
C ARG A 1061 17.89 -21.18 -9.82
N CYS A 1062 17.90 -20.17 -8.94
CA CYS A 1062 17.20 -18.90 -9.12
C CYS A 1062 17.70 -18.10 -10.33
N LYS A 1063 16.85 -17.26 -10.91
CA LYS A 1063 17.18 -16.31 -11.98
C LYS A 1063 16.79 -14.90 -11.58
N GLY A 1064 17.60 -13.92 -11.93
CA GLY A 1064 17.32 -12.50 -11.63
C GLY A 1064 17.33 -12.16 -10.14
N ALA A 1065 17.75 -13.10 -9.29
CA ALA A 1065 17.94 -12.86 -7.86
C ALA A 1065 18.92 -11.71 -7.61
N PHE A 1066 18.82 -11.08 -6.44
CA PHE A 1066 19.68 -9.97 -6.04
C PHE A 1066 20.38 -10.29 -4.73
N ALA A 1067 21.71 -10.23 -4.73
CA ALA A 1067 22.55 -10.36 -3.55
C ALA A 1067 23.34 -9.08 -3.32
N SER A 1068 23.21 -8.46 -2.15
CA SER A 1068 23.97 -7.25 -1.79
C SER A 1068 24.52 -7.28 -0.37
N ASN A 1069 25.69 -6.67 -0.14
CA ASN A 1069 26.31 -6.51 1.19
C ASN A 1069 26.46 -7.84 1.97
N CYS A 1070 26.79 -8.93 1.27
CA CYS A 1070 26.86 -10.28 1.87
C CYS A 1070 28.30 -10.77 2.03
N ILE A 1071 28.60 -11.39 3.18
CA ILE A 1071 29.94 -11.87 3.53
C ILE A 1071 29.94 -13.35 3.95
N SER A 1072 30.89 -14.10 3.41
CA SER A 1072 31.12 -15.53 3.67
C SER A 1072 32.38 -15.75 4.51
N TYR A 1073 32.32 -16.59 5.54
CA TYR A 1073 33.47 -17.03 6.34
C TYR A 1073 33.54 -18.56 6.41
N THR A 1074 34.75 -19.12 6.27
CA THR A 1074 34.95 -20.57 6.23
C THR A 1074 36.31 -21.01 6.77
N THR A 1075 36.30 -22.05 7.60
CA THR A 1075 37.46 -22.83 8.08
C THR A 1075 37.55 -24.19 7.40
N ASN A 1076 36.44 -24.68 6.84
CA ASN A 1076 36.28 -26.01 6.22
C ASN A 1076 36.31 -26.01 4.67
N GLY A 1077 36.37 -24.84 4.03
CA GLY A 1077 36.53 -24.71 2.58
C GLY A 1077 35.23 -24.79 1.78
N THR A 1078 34.24 -23.93 2.09
CA THR A 1078 33.07 -23.70 1.22
C THR A 1078 33.46 -23.31 -0.22
N SER A 1079 32.52 -23.41 -1.14
CA SER A 1079 32.65 -22.92 -2.52
C SER A 1079 31.33 -22.32 -2.98
N ASP A 1080 31.06 -21.11 -2.51
CA ASP A 1080 29.83 -20.34 -2.68
C ASP A 1080 29.41 -20.25 -4.15
N LYS A 1081 28.09 -20.32 -4.35
CA LYS A 1081 27.45 -20.26 -5.67
C LYS A 1081 26.58 -19.02 -5.75
N TYR A 1082 26.94 -18.17 -6.71
CA TYR A 1082 26.16 -17.08 -7.23
C TYR A 1082 26.14 -17.25 -8.76
N VAL A 1083 24.99 -17.52 -9.36
CA VAL A 1083 24.83 -17.77 -10.82
C VAL A 1083 23.47 -17.24 -11.29
N ASN A 1084 23.44 -16.60 -12.47
CA ASN A 1084 22.23 -16.02 -13.10
C ASN A 1084 21.53 -14.96 -12.25
N LEU A 1085 22.28 -14.24 -11.42
CA LEU A 1085 21.80 -13.26 -10.45
C LEU A 1085 22.64 -11.98 -10.51
N THR A 1086 22.16 -10.88 -9.94
CA THR A 1086 22.94 -9.65 -9.74
C THR A 1086 23.59 -9.66 -8.36
N GLY A 1087 24.91 -9.46 -8.31
CA GLY A 1087 25.68 -9.36 -7.08
C GLY A 1087 26.30 -7.97 -6.92
N ASP A 1088 26.21 -7.41 -5.71
CA ASP A 1088 26.71 -6.08 -5.31
C ASP A 1088 27.40 -6.20 -3.94
N HIS A 1089 28.53 -5.53 -3.71
CA HIS A 1089 29.24 -5.51 -2.42
C HIS A 1089 29.33 -6.90 -1.72
N LEU A 1090 29.82 -7.91 -2.44
CA LEU A 1090 29.92 -9.30 -1.95
C LEU A 1090 31.36 -9.68 -1.59
N ILE A 1091 31.55 -10.44 -0.51
CA ILE A 1091 32.79 -11.16 -0.22
C ILE A 1091 32.50 -12.67 -0.12
N LEU A 1092 33.03 -13.45 -1.07
CA LEU A 1092 32.69 -14.86 -1.28
C LEU A 1092 33.93 -15.76 -1.44
N ASN A 1093 33.83 -17.02 -1.03
CA ASN A 1093 34.83 -18.04 -1.36
C ASN A 1093 34.30 -18.95 -2.45
N ASN A 1094 34.99 -19.04 -3.59
CA ASN A 1094 34.66 -20.01 -4.63
C ASN A 1094 35.90 -20.81 -5.02
N SER A 1095 35.77 -22.14 -5.05
CA SER A 1095 36.82 -23.07 -5.50
C SER A 1095 38.16 -22.89 -4.78
N LYS A 1096 38.12 -22.64 -3.45
CA LYS A 1096 39.27 -22.35 -2.57
C LYS A 1096 40.00 -21.04 -2.88
N LYS A 1097 39.35 -20.10 -3.57
CA LYS A 1097 39.83 -18.74 -3.82
C LYS A 1097 38.80 -17.74 -3.30
N TRP A 1098 39.30 -16.61 -2.81
CA TRP A 1098 38.47 -15.52 -2.35
C TRP A 1098 38.24 -14.51 -3.46
N TYR A 1099 37.03 -13.96 -3.51
CA TYR A 1099 36.63 -12.94 -4.46
C TYR A 1099 35.87 -11.83 -3.74
N LYS A 1100 36.01 -10.60 -4.25
CA LYS A 1100 35.14 -9.48 -3.91
C LYS A 1100 34.36 -9.03 -5.15
N VAL A 1101 33.14 -8.58 -4.95
CA VAL A 1101 32.33 -7.84 -5.91
C VAL A 1101 32.15 -6.47 -5.31
N THR A 1102 32.72 -5.43 -5.91
CA THR A 1102 32.47 -4.05 -5.46
C THR A 1102 31.10 -3.63 -5.98
N ASP A 1103 31.03 -3.23 -7.25
CA ASP A 1103 29.83 -2.70 -7.86
C ASP A 1103 28.89 -3.81 -8.39
N ALA A 1104 27.61 -3.48 -8.47
CA ALA A 1104 26.55 -4.34 -9.01
C ALA A 1104 26.90 -4.92 -10.38
N GLN A 1105 27.01 -6.26 -10.46
CA GLN A 1105 27.33 -7.00 -11.69
C GLN A 1105 26.52 -8.28 -11.82
N ALA A 1106 26.29 -8.72 -13.07
CA ALA A 1106 25.76 -10.04 -13.34
C ALA A 1106 26.77 -11.12 -12.91
N MET A 1107 26.34 -12.04 -12.04
CA MET A 1107 27.17 -13.08 -11.44
C MET A 1107 26.99 -14.43 -12.12
N ASP A 1108 28.12 -15.05 -12.47
CA ASP A 1108 28.26 -16.48 -12.71
C ASP A 1108 29.60 -16.95 -12.14
N THR A 1109 29.53 -17.60 -10.98
CA THR A 1109 30.66 -18.26 -10.31
C THR A 1109 31.23 -19.49 -11.05
N GLY A 1110 30.65 -19.89 -12.18
CA GLY A 1110 31.23 -20.80 -13.18
C GLY A 1110 32.19 -20.08 -14.15
N SER A 1111 31.81 -18.91 -14.65
CA SER A 1111 32.64 -18.01 -15.48
C SER A 1111 33.81 -17.40 -14.71
N SER A 1112 34.95 -17.17 -15.36
CA SER A 1112 36.11 -16.49 -14.74
C SER A 1112 36.06 -14.95 -14.82
N VAL A 1113 35.08 -14.39 -15.54
CA VAL A 1113 34.93 -12.95 -15.77
C VAL A 1113 33.92 -12.33 -14.79
N THR A 1114 32.86 -13.07 -14.47
CA THR A 1114 31.65 -12.60 -13.77
C THR A 1114 31.55 -13.23 -12.37
N ARG A 1115 32.68 -13.34 -11.66
CA ARG A 1115 32.74 -13.92 -10.30
C ARG A 1115 33.39 -12.98 -9.26
N GLY A 1116 33.53 -11.70 -9.59
CA GLY A 1116 34.28 -10.73 -8.81
C GLY A 1116 35.80 -10.73 -9.04
N GLU A 1117 36.48 -9.74 -8.45
CA GLU A 1117 37.94 -9.61 -8.41
C GLU A 1117 38.54 -10.65 -7.45
N ALA A 1118 39.52 -11.42 -7.91
CA ALA A 1118 40.19 -12.42 -7.07
C ALA A 1118 41.17 -11.75 -6.09
N ILE A 1119 40.96 -11.95 -4.78
CA ILE A 1119 41.78 -11.36 -3.72
C ILE A 1119 42.74 -12.39 -3.10
N SER A 1120 43.96 -11.95 -2.77
CA SER A 1120 45.02 -12.82 -2.23
C SER A 1120 44.77 -13.30 -0.81
N THR A 1121 44.01 -12.52 -0.04
CA THR A 1121 43.67 -12.75 1.37
C THR A 1121 42.17 -12.59 1.50
N GLY A 1122 41.51 -13.59 2.10
CA GLY A 1122 40.07 -13.62 2.28
C GLY A 1122 39.59 -13.07 3.61
N VAL A 1123 38.37 -13.48 3.99
CA VAL A 1123 37.85 -13.25 5.34
C VAL A 1123 38.60 -14.14 6.33
N GLU A 1124 39.16 -13.52 7.35
CA GLU A 1124 39.97 -14.13 8.39
C GLU A 1124 39.26 -14.02 9.75
N ALA A 1125 39.67 -14.81 10.75
CA ALA A 1125 39.05 -14.76 12.07
C ALA A 1125 39.14 -13.37 12.75
N SER A 1126 40.13 -12.56 12.38
CA SER A 1126 40.34 -11.18 12.82
C SER A 1126 39.43 -10.15 12.15
N ASP A 1127 38.67 -10.52 11.12
CA ASP A 1127 37.66 -9.64 10.51
C ASP A 1127 36.34 -9.63 11.31
N PHE A 1128 36.20 -10.48 12.33
CA PHE A 1128 35.03 -10.56 13.21
C PHE A 1128 35.33 -10.03 14.62
N VAL A 1129 34.32 -9.49 15.30
CA VAL A 1129 34.39 -9.13 16.73
C VAL A 1129 34.61 -10.37 17.59
N SER A 1130 33.93 -11.47 17.26
CA SER A 1130 34.18 -12.79 17.83
C SER A 1130 33.84 -13.91 16.85
N THR A 1131 34.76 -14.85 16.69
CA THR A 1131 34.53 -16.15 16.02
C THR A 1131 34.15 -17.27 17.00
N ASN A 1132 34.10 -16.97 18.31
CA ASN A 1132 33.77 -17.94 19.35
C ASN A 1132 32.25 -18.10 19.47
N ILE A 1133 31.69 -19.06 18.73
CA ILE A 1133 30.29 -19.48 18.87
C ILE A 1133 30.18 -20.40 20.09
N ALA A 1134 29.31 -20.07 21.04
CA ALA A 1134 29.12 -20.89 22.25
C ALA A 1134 28.73 -22.34 21.90
N LYS A 1135 29.06 -23.31 22.76
CA LYS A 1135 28.89 -24.75 22.49
C LYS A 1135 27.42 -25.18 22.31
N VAL A 1136 27.20 -26.39 21.81
CA VAL A 1136 25.87 -27.03 21.80
C VAL A 1136 25.37 -27.23 23.24
N GLY A 1137 24.05 -27.14 23.45
CA GLY A 1137 23.42 -27.13 24.77
C GLY A 1137 23.56 -25.80 25.53
N THR A 1138 23.98 -24.73 24.84
CA THR A 1138 23.83 -23.35 25.32
C THR A 1138 22.41 -22.85 25.01
N ASP A 1139 21.76 -22.25 26.00
CA ASP A 1139 20.50 -21.53 25.80
C ASP A 1139 20.76 -20.20 25.06
N PHE A 1140 20.57 -20.22 23.75
CA PHE A 1140 20.76 -19.04 22.89
C PHE A 1140 19.62 -18.04 22.95
N ASP A 1141 18.44 -18.42 23.43
CA ASP A 1141 17.40 -17.43 23.72
C ASP A 1141 17.80 -16.59 24.93
N LYS A 1142 18.39 -17.20 25.95
CA LYS A 1142 18.95 -16.42 27.07
C LYS A 1142 20.25 -15.70 26.74
N LEU A 1143 21.11 -16.25 25.87
CA LEU A 1143 22.44 -15.66 25.59
C LEU A 1143 22.40 -14.52 24.57
N TRP A 1144 21.49 -14.55 23.59
CA TRP A 1144 21.50 -13.63 22.44
C TRP A 1144 20.26 -12.74 22.33
N ARG A 1145 19.58 -12.48 23.46
CA ARG A 1145 18.49 -11.50 23.56
C ARG A 1145 18.91 -10.28 24.38
N ASN A 1146 18.51 -9.09 23.94
CA ASN A 1146 18.40 -7.92 24.81
C ASN A 1146 17.14 -8.02 25.70
N GLU A 1147 16.97 -7.10 26.66
CA GLU A 1147 15.83 -7.09 27.60
C GLU A 1147 14.46 -6.85 26.90
N ASP A 1148 14.47 -6.17 25.76
CA ASP A 1148 13.30 -6.00 24.88
C ASP A 1148 13.02 -7.23 23.99
N GLY A 1149 13.89 -8.25 24.04
CA GLY A 1149 13.80 -9.46 23.22
C GLY A 1149 14.45 -9.36 21.83
N THR A 1150 15.00 -8.22 21.43
CA THR A 1150 15.75 -8.10 20.16
C THR A 1150 17.05 -8.90 20.18
N ILE A 1151 17.59 -9.26 19.02
CA ILE A 1151 18.82 -10.06 18.93
C ILE A 1151 20.07 -9.22 19.30
N ASN A 1152 20.96 -9.82 20.08
CA ASN A 1152 22.31 -9.33 20.33
C ASN A 1152 23.29 -10.50 20.48
N THR A 1153 24.10 -10.77 19.47
CA THR A 1153 25.05 -11.90 19.51
C THR A 1153 26.28 -11.67 20.40
N ASN A 1154 26.38 -10.50 21.05
CA ASN A 1154 27.56 -10.03 21.78
C ASN A 1154 28.84 -10.08 20.90
N GLY A 1155 28.69 -9.77 19.61
CA GLY A 1155 29.76 -9.76 18.62
C GLY A 1155 30.08 -11.10 17.96
N ALA A 1156 29.46 -12.20 18.39
CA ALA A 1156 29.62 -13.50 17.72
C ALA A 1156 29.11 -13.44 16.27
N ALA A 1157 29.96 -13.83 15.32
CA ALA A 1157 29.72 -13.74 13.87
C ALA A 1157 29.42 -12.33 13.31
N ILE A 1158 29.69 -11.25 14.05
CA ILE A 1158 29.57 -9.86 13.58
C ILE A 1158 30.92 -9.36 13.05
N VAL A 1159 30.92 -8.74 11.88
CA VAL A 1159 32.13 -8.14 11.29
C VAL A 1159 32.62 -6.98 12.16
N SER A 1160 33.92 -6.95 12.46
CA SER A 1160 34.53 -5.91 13.29
C SER A 1160 34.60 -4.59 12.55
N SER A 1161 34.42 -3.47 13.26
CA SER A 1161 34.75 -2.13 12.75
C SER A 1161 36.24 -1.94 12.44
N SER A 1162 37.11 -2.84 12.93
CA SER A 1162 38.53 -2.94 12.56
C SER A 1162 38.81 -3.86 11.36
N SER A 1163 37.78 -4.45 10.75
CA SER A 1163 37.92 -5.35 9.60
C SER A 1163 38.38 -4.59 8.35
N LYS A 1164 39.13 -5.28 7.48
CA LYS A 1164 39.44 -4.76 6.13
C LYS A 1164 38.21 -4.64 5.22
N TYR A 1165 37.07 -5.15 5.66
CA TYR A 1165 35.76 -5.03 5.00
C TYR A 1165 34.75 -4.15 5.77
N ALA A 1166 35.19 -3.47 6.84
CA ALA A 1166 34.30 -2.68 7.71
C ALA A 1166 33.57 -1.51 7.02
N THR A 1167 34.05 -1.09 5.83
CA THR A 1167 33.45 -0.03 5.00
C THR A 1167 33.16 -0.52 3.58
N PHE A 1168 32.99 -1.83 3.39
CA PHE A 1168 32.76 -2.45 2.09
C PHE A 1168 31.27 -2.80 1.90
N SER A 1169 30.43 -1.77 1.92
CA SER A 1169 28.96 -1.88 1.86
C SER A 1169 28.40 -0.76 0.98
N SER A 1170 27.37 -1.04 0.18
CA SER A 1170 26.67 -0.04 -0.65
C SER A 1170 25.85 0.97 0.18
N ASP A 1171 25.62 0.68 1.46
CA ASP A 1171 24.73 1.45 2.35
C ASP A 1171 25.45 2.28 3.44
N GLU A 1172 26.73 2.59 3.21
CA GLU A 1172 27.65 3.29 4.15
C GLU A 1172 27.95 2.56 5.47
N GLY A 1173 27.34 1.40 5.72
CA GLY A 1173 27.54 0.61 6.94
C GLY A 1173 28.65 -0.46 6.84
N ILE A 1174 28.69 -1.34 7.85
CA ILE A 1174 29.54 -2.54 7.86
C ILE A 1174 28.90 -3.62 6.96
N ILE A 1175 29.68 -4.40 6.22
CA ILE A 1175 29.16 -5.51 5.40
C ILE A 1175 28.54 -6.63 6.26
N GLY A 1176 27.51 -7.29 5.73
CA GLY A 1176 26.83 -8.40 6.37
C GLY A 1176 25.80 -7.96 7.41
N ALA A 1177 25.42 -8.89 8.28
CA ALA A 1177 24.37 -8.65 9.26
C ALA A 1177 24.86 -7.80 10.44
N ARG A 1178 24.02 -6.84 10.84
CA ARG A 1178 24.28 -5.88 11.92
C ARG A 1178 23.02 -5.78 12.78
N PHE A 1179 23.10 -6.24 14.03
CA PHE A 1179 22.00 -6.05 14.99
C PHE A 1179 22.16 -4.70 15.70
N SER A 1180 21.06 -3.95 15.83
CA SER A 1180 21.04 -2.64 16.50
C SER A 1180 19.85 -2.54 17.46
N ALA A 1181 19.94 -1.62 18.42
CA ALA A 1181 18.84 -1.32 19.35
C ALA A 1181 17.75 -0.39 18.75
N ASN A 1182 17.94 0.11 17.53
CA ASN A 1182 17.05 1.11 16.92
C ASN A 1182 15.89 0.43 16.17
N ASN A 1183 14.82 0.08 16.89
CA ASN A 1183 13.61 -0.51 16.33
C ASN A 1183 12.37 0.34 16.63
N LYS A 1184 11.39 0.32 15.73
CA LYS A 1184 10.05 0.86 15.97
C LYS A 1184 9.31 -0.12 16.88
N VAL A 1185 8.46 0.40 17.78
CA VAL A 1185 7.43 -0.44 18.39
C VAL A 1185 6.48 -0.88 17.30
N ASN A 1186 6.51 -2.17 17.00
CA ASN A 1186 5.52 -2.83 16.18
C ASN A 1186 4.14 -2.68 16.81
N THR A 1187 3.23 -2.33 15.93
CA THR A 1187 1.85 -2.09 16.24
C THR A 1187 1.08 -3.45 16.20
N LEU A 1188 0.14 -3.66 17.13
CA LEU A 1188 -0.60 -4.90 17.44
C LEU A 1188 -1.92 -4.68 18.24
N ALA A 1189 -3.09 -4.61 17.60
CA ALA A 1189 -4.34 -4.03 18.12
C ALA A 1189 -5.10 -4.81 19.21
N VAL A 1190 -4.55 -4.92 20.42
CA VAL A 1190 -5.16 -5.65 21.55
C VAL A 1190 -6.11 -4.83 22.42
N ASN A 1191 -7.00 -5.53 23.13
CA ASN A 1191 -7.82 -4.99 24.20
C ASN A 1191 -6.97 -4.77 25.48
N VAL A 1192 -6.26 -3.64 25.54
CA VAL A 1192 -5.57 -3.16 26.76
C VAL A 1192 -6.29 -1.95 27.33
N LYS A 1193 -6.26 -1.85 28.66
CA LYS A 1193 -6.90 -0.80 29.44
C LYS A 1193 -6.43 0.56 28.94
N LYS A 1194 -7.38 1.44 28.58
CA LYS A 1194 -7.13 2.88 28.41
C LYS A 1194 -6.88 3.49 29.78
N SER A 1195 -5.67 3.25 30.23
CA SER A 1195 -5.18 3.28 31.59
C SER A 1195 -4.75 4.72 31.95
N SER A 1196 -5.07 5.21 33.16
CA SER A 1196 -5.30 6.66 33.34
C SER A 1196 -4.04 7.51 33.64
N ARG A 1197 -3.58 8.31 32.67
CA ARG A 1197 -2.81 9.54 32.91
C ARG A 1197 -3.33 10.61 31.96
#